data_AF-A0A921HV09-F1
#
_entry.id   AF-A0A921HV09-F1
#
_cell.length_a   1.000
_cell.length_b   1.000
_cell.length_c   1.000
_cell.angle_alpha   90.00
_cell.angle_beta   90.00
_cell.angle_gamma   90.00
#
_symmetry.space_group_name_H-M   'P 1'
#
loop_
_entity.id
_entity.type
_entity.pdbx_description
1 polymer ?
#
loop_
_entity_poly.entity_id
_entity_poly.type
_entity_poly.pdbx_seq_one_letter_code
_entity_poly.pdbx_strand_id
1 'polypeptide(L)'
;MKKILFSTMLLAGMLASCSDEEFGTVNSVDTTDRRTQIDLILNGNAASTRLTPTDESFTYTTKDVLGAVLVDNGVKNTAKTNEEQNYVVDWTISDSHVGNNKWYWDGSKFATEGTTSVGAWLFYTRYNKDMSVNRNGVEYTFPQIQEYASDYEWIANNNVNFIVSPIYRIDGYEGESIQLPVYQGSIHSTVKLNLELPNAVTEVQKIVLTAKDAKGNSVQFPTKGRILNTKMDAAGAVANMLISGGSSFDSQYELHHIYGNTTAEDMKAASLKAFYNFMNSDGKDAEGNTVYMDPEYQVNLAEDDDNDLQAKYTEITQPVGNNTVPFLVLDCVENHNDEAAPGVAVTGGKFTSYMLIPAGIYQSITLYVYTNDGIYKKDVDKRDMTVEEDESASTANDKNLILLRRHTRVNLANITKKASKVEDAAIKIEEGDSRDAQTVAKELGGVVVTKTADLIAAINGSQDAEINFWVVNQAEQNFGSDAAVPEHTTLINKAVADATEAMINRFKGKTVNLIFKNSEMKIKGEETPYDLKNMTFKQGCNLIAGSINVADKIHFEDMTFKVQKGATANFTEGVVYPNIPEEYNESTLENYGTVNFKKNTKITAITNKDGGVVNVEQILSVIENMKNYESVVVTATGNMTVNDLTNVGREGNVPYNATVVNNNFLTFTGKNSKNAGIITNNMKEKKVEVKGTLTNMEGGVINNVEDALFIAQTTGYIYNEMKGNINNAGELYCIIEGSKRGQIMNYGTITAEEGALTYITTNQEPTQSAADLKEDNIDNTNIGRIILKERGSNMSVSTANMQGIIEYTLPENTSKWVPQEGDKFNKLILANTTNNKVNDPIDLTALKSVTSEGITKVISVEISGDNYVKFTDNQALKELIIDGNVNVLGQKVSTAILRVMNGKLTIPTNNVFGVYSFKDDTGNSVLYEEATKTGLYINNHATILVGGRFYTALPESITEYEGEFASGAGSEAYIFESPENNNYVPSWEAPQKTTPAEP
;
A
#
# COMPACT_ATOMS: atom_id res chain seq x y z
N MET A 1 64.94 9.58 37.72
CA MET A 1 65.35 10.37 38.91
C MET A 1 64.51 9.89 40.09
N LYS A 2 65.16 9.52 41.21
CA LYS A 2 64.55 8.85 42.38
C LYS A 2 64.00 9.86 43.41
N LYS A 3 62.93 9.44 44.11
CA LYS A 3 62.63 9.47 45.58
C LYS A 3 61.15 9.88 45.83
N ILE A 4 60.24 8.98 46.22
CA ILE A 4 60.04 8.20 47.48
C ILE A 4 59.20 8.95 48.54
N LEU A 5 58.02 8.36 48.80
CA LEU A 5 57.19 8.15 50.02
C LEU A 5 56.95 9.25 51.06
N PHE A 6 55.65 9.45 51.38
CA PHE A 6 54.97 9.06 52.64
C PHE A 6 53.46 8.99 52.32
N SER A 7 52.89 7.84 51.93
CA SER A 7 52.23 6.84 52.80
C SER A 7 51.35 7.39 53.94
N THR A 8 50.09 6.94 53.92
CA THR A 8 49.27 6.56 55.09
C THR A 8 48.81 7.66 56.05
N MET A 9 47.68 8.32 55.73
CA MET A 9 46.62 8.68 56.67
C MET A 9 45.41 9.26 55.89
N LEU A 10 44.56 8.36 55.38
CA LEU A 10 43.12 8.54 55.04
C LEU A 10 42.59 7.40 54.14
N LEU A 11 43.46 6.50 53.70
CA LEU A 11 43.09 5.28 52.96
C LEU A 11 42.79 4.07 53.88
N ALA A 12 42.19 4.32 55.05
CA ALA A 12 41.83 3.29 56.04
C ALA A 12 40.47 3.55 56.75
N GLY A 13 39.57 4.30 56.10
CA GLY A 13 38.16 4.44 56.52
C GLY A 13 37.15 3.85 55.54
N MET A 14 37.60 3.30 54.40
CA MET A 14 36.75 2.71 53.36
C MET A 14 37.03 1.21 53.23
N LEU A 15 37.06 0.49 54.35
CA LEU A 15 36.86 -0.96 54.38
C LEU A 15 36.15 -1.30 55.69
N ALA A 16 35.09 -2.10 55.57
CA ALA A 16 34.22 -2.65 56.60
C ALA A 16 33.01 -1.80 57.05
N SER A 17 31.94 -1.89 56.27
CA SER A 17 30.67 -2.36 56.82
C SER A 17 29.89 -3.07 55.72
N CYS A 18 29.52 -4.33 55.96
CA CYS A 18 28.58 -5.07 55.15
C CYS A 18 27.31 -4.24 54.95
N SER A 19 26.95 -3.93 53.70
CA SER A 19 25.65 -3.39 53.35
C SER A 19 24.91 -4.38 52.45
N ASP A 20 23.70 -4.67 52.87
CA ASP A 20 22.74 -5.56 52.25
C ASP A 20 21.96 -4.79 51.18
N GLU A 21 21.74 -5.37 50.00
CA GLU A 21 20.89 -4.80 48.93
C GLU A 21 21.43 -3.48 48.44
N GLU A 22 22.55 -3.49 47.71
CA GLU A 22 22.67 -2.45 46.71
C GLU A 22 21.50 -2.62 45.71
N PHE A 23 20.36 -1.99 45.99
CA PHE A 23 20.06 -0.72 45.36
C PHE A 23 21.40 -0.05 45.03
N GLY A 24 21.80 -0.13 43.77
CA GLY A 24 22.30 1.11 43.22
C GLY A 24 21.11 2.07 43.34
N THR A 25 21.08 2.88 44.39
CA THR A 25 20.94 4.29 44.06
C THR A 25 21.97 4.54 42.96
N VAL A 26 21.56 5.02 41.78
CA VAL A 26 22.39 5.60 40.71
C VAL A 26 23.78 5.89 41.25
N ASN A 27 24.71 4.93 41.11
CA ASN A 27 25.96 4.98 41.86
C ASN A 27 27.05 5.51 40.95
N SER A 28 26.91 6.78 40.62
CA SER A 28 28.05 7.67 40.48
C SER A 28 27.93 8.81 41.50
N VAL A 29 28.33 8.51 42.74
CA VAL A 29 28.82 9.51 43.70
C VAL A 29 27.87 10.68 43.96
N ASP A 30 26.74 10.43 44.62
CA ASP A 30 26.21 11.24 45.74
C ASP A 30 24.81 10.72 46.11
N THR A 31 24.29 11.20 47.22
CA THR A 31 23.06 10.81 47.94
C THR A 31 21.72 10.99 47.21
N THR A 32 21.61 10.71 45.91
CA THR A 32 20.67 11.41 45.01
C THR A 32 19.42 10.65 44.57
N ASP A 33 19.19 9.43 45.06
CA ASP A 33 18.15 8.54 44.48
C ASP A 33 16.88 8.35 45.30
N ARG A 34 16.70 9.12 46.37
CA ARG A 34 15.56 8.91 47.28
C ARG A 34 14.76 10.15 47.64
N ARG A 35 14.93 11.30 46.99
CA ARG A 35 14.25 12.53 47.43
C ARG A 35 13.93 13.51 46.31
N THR A 36 12.93 13.20 45.48
CA THR A 36 12.14 14.31 44.90
C THR A 36 11.09 14.68 45.95
N GLN A 37 11.40 15.62 46.83
CA GLN A 37 10.35 16.24 47.63
C GLN A 37 9.61 17.23 46.72
N ILE A 38 8.29 17.09 46.62
CA ILE A 38 7.42 17.94 45.83
C ILE A 38 6.78 18.95 46.78
N ASP A 39 7.11 20.23 46.63
CA ASP A 39 6.37 21.32 47.27
C ASP A 39 5.06 21.59 46.51
N LEU A 40 3.97 20.93 46.90
CA LEU A 40 2.66 21.11 46.29
C LEU A 40 1.89 22.24 46.99
N ILE A 41 1.48 23.27 46.24
CA ILE A 41 0.65 24.38 46.77
C ILE A 41 -0.77 24.25 46.17
N LEU A 42 -1.77 24.02 47.03
CA LEU A 42 -3.17 23.87 46.62
C LEU A 42 -3.95 25.15 46.98
N ASN A 43 -4.07 26.09 46.04
CA ASN A 43 -4.76 27.37 46.27
C ASN A 43 -6.25 27.29 45.88
N GLY A 44 -7.16 27.50 46.83
CA GLY A 44 -8.62 27.43 46.63
C GLY A 44 -9.24 28.48 45.67
N ASN A 45 -8.50 29.53 45.28
CA ASN A 45 -9.02 30.61 44.42
C ASN A 45 -8.28 30.83 43.09
N ALA A 46 -7.15 30.13 42.86
CA ALA A 46 -6.41 30.08 41.60
C ALA A 46 -5.32 29.01 41.74
N ALA A 47 -5.52 27.84 41.14
CA ALA A 47 -4.59 26.72 41.26
C ALA A 47 -3.25 27.04 40.57
N SER A 48 -2.23 27.41 41.34
CA SER A 48 -0.85 27.42 40.87
C SER A 48 -0.11 26.32 41.57
N THR A 49 0.03 25.19 40.91
CA THR A 49 0.77 24.07 41.46
C THR A 49 2.21 24.16 40.97
N ARG A 50 3.14 24.11 41.91
CA ARG A 50 4.58 24.16 41.66
C ARG A 50 5.15 22.82 42.11
N LEU A 51 6.26 22.42 41.52
CA LEU A 51 7.05 21.30 42.02
C LEU A 51 8.50 21.75 41.96
N THR A 52 9.07 21.93 43.14
CA THR A 52 10.46 22.37 43.32
C THR A 52 11.25 21.17 43.82
N PRO A 53 12.24 20.65 43.09
CA PRO A 53 13.13 19.64 43.63
C PRO A 53 13.93 20.25 44.77
N THR A 54 13.98 19.56 45.91
CA THR A 54 14.68 20.02 47.11
C THR A 54 16.16 19.64 47.14
N ASP A 55 16.62 18.83 46.18
CA ASP A 55 18.04 18.45 46.00
C ASP A 55 18.51 18.83 44.58
N GLU A 56 19.69 19.47 44.49
CA GLU A 56 20.32 19.96 43.25
C GLU A 56 20.79 18.85 42.29
N SER A 57 20.59 17.58 42.64
CA SER A 57 21.18 16.43 41.97
C SER A 57 20.41 15.91 40.76
N PHE A 58 19.20 16.40 40.50
CA PHE A 58 18.52 16.19 39.24
C PHE A 58 18.65 17.45 38.38
N THR A 59 19.51 17.42 37.36
CA THR A 59 19.53 18.46 36.33
C THR A 59 18.34 18.29 35.39
N TYR A 60 17.20 18.86 35.77
CA TYR A 60 16.09 19.04 34.84
C TYR A 60 16.45 20.13 33.84
N THR A 61 16.18 19.86 32.57
CA THR A 61 16.30 20.80 31.47
C THR A 61 14.92 21.33 31.10
N THR A 62 14.86 22.48 30.44
CA THR A 62 13.57 23.06 29.98
C THR A 62 12.84 22.18 28.95
N LYS A 63 13.40 21.01 28.59
CA LYS A 63 12.77 20.00 27.73
C LYS A 63 12.02 18.94 28.51
N ASP A 64 12.22 18.85 29.82
CA ASP A 64 11.64 17.79 30.64
C ASP A 64 10.18 18.06 30.96
N VAL A 65 9.39 16.98 30.87
CA VAL A 65 7.96 17.00 31.10
C VAL A 65 7.58 15.87 32.05
N LEU A 66 7.14 16.24 33.25
CA LEU A 66 6.54 15.32 34.20
C LEU A 66 5.04 15.19 33.91
N GLY A 67 4.53 13.97 33.95
CA GLY A 67 3.11 13.70 33.93
C GLY A 67 2.59 13.36 35.32
N ALA A 68 1.36 13.77 35.62
CA ALA A 68 0.67 13.32 36.82
C ALA A 68 -0.79 13.01 36.48
N VAL A 69 -1.29 11.89 37.00
CA VAL A 69 -2.65 11.43 36.81
C VAL A 69 -3.40 11.61 38.12
N LEU A 70 -4.48 12.38 38.08
CA LEU A 70 -5.51 12.37 39.11
C LEU A 70 -6.33 11.10 38.91
N VAL A 71 -6.31 10.21 39.90
CA VAL A 71 -6.89 8.86 39.85
C VAL A 71 -8.34 8.84 40.39
N ASP A 72 -8.77 9.92 41.04
CA ASP A 72 -10.07 10.00 41.70
C ASP A 72 -10.72 11.38 41.52
N ASN A 73 -12.03 11.38 41.35
CA ASN A 73 -12.86 12.57 41.34
C ASN A 73 -14.28 12.19 41.76
N GLY A 74 -14.68 12.57 42.97
CA GLY A 74 -16.03 12.31 43.44
C GLY A 74 -16.30 12.78 44.86
N VAL A 75 -16.48 14.08 45.04
CA VAL A 75 -17.16 14.58 46.24
C VAL A 75 -18.63 14.13 46.16
N LYS A 76 -19.01 13.13 46.94
CA LYS A 76 -20.41 12.72 47.11
C LYS A 76 -21.05 13.62 48.16
N ASN A 77 -22.07 14.36 47.75
CA ASN A 77 -22.94 15.02 48.73
C ASN A 77 -23.82 13.96 49.40
N THR A 78 -23.58 13.70 50.68
CA THR A 78 -24.30 12.68 51.47
C THR A 78 -25.48 13.25 52.27
N ALA A 79 -25.84 14.52 52.04
CA ALA A 79 -26.97 15.18 52.69
C ALA A 79 -28.28 14.37 52.55
N LYS A 80 -28.84 13.89 53.66
CA LYS A 80 -30.18 13.27 53.68
C LYS A 80 -31.30 14.33 53.69
N THR A 81 -30.98 15.60 53.93
CA THR A 81 -31.90 16.74 53.93
C THR A 81 -31.18 18.02 53.50
N ASN A 82 -31.89 18.93 52.83
CA ASN A 82 -31.38 20.14 52.16
C ASN A 82 -30.69 21.20 53.05
N GLU A 83 -30.41 20.93 54.33
CA GLU A 83 -29.90 21.93 55.29
C GLU A 83 -28.46 21.69 55.76
N GLU A 84 -27.86 20.52 55.52
CA GLU A 84 -26.43 20.26 55.80
C GLU A 84 -25.78 19.57 54.59
N GLN A 85 -24.96 20.32 53.84
CA GLN A 85 -24.13 19.74 52.78
C GLN A 85 -22.93 19.02 53.41
N ASN A 86 -23.07 17.73 53.69
CA ASN A 86 -21.94 16.87 54.09
C ASN A 86 -21.33 16.25 52.82
N TYR A 87 -20.30 16.92 52.32
CA TYR A 87 -19.49 16.48 51.20
C TYR A 87 -18.48 15.44 51.69
N VAL A 88 -18.63 14.18 51.25
CA VAL A 88 -17.69 13.09 51.55
C VAL A 88 -17.01 12.69 50.25
N VAL A 89 -15.68 12.60 50.24
CA VAL A 89 -14.94 12.10 49.09
C VAL A 89 -15.02 10.58 49.07
N ASP A 90 -15.48 10.01 47.94
CA ASP A 90 -15.48 8.56 47.74
C ASP A 90 -14.14 8.13 47.16
N TRP A 91 -13.24 7.68 48.03
CA TRP A 91 -11.88 7.24 47.68
C TRP A 91 -11.78 5.92 46.91
N THR A 92 -12.92 5.40 46.42
CA THR A 92 -12.92 4.21 45.57
C THR A 92 -12.24 4.53 44.25
N ILE A 93 -11.00 4.07 44.09
CA ILE A 93 -10.23 4.23 42.86
C ILE A 93 -11.00 3.57 41.70
N SER A 94 -11.46 4.39 40.75
CA SER A 94 -12.12 3.92 39.54
C SER A 94 -11.20 4.11 38.36
N ASP A 95 -11.04 3.07 37.56
CA ASP A 95 -10.30 3.20 36.31
C ASP A 95 -10.96 4.25 35.41
N SER A 96 -12.24 4.61 35.50
CA SER A 96 -12.89 5.49 34.52
C SER A 96 -12.77 7.02 34.74
N HIS A 97 -12.15 7.46 35.84
CA HIS A 97 -12.24 8.85 36.35
C HIS A 97 -10.91 9.64 36.34
N VAL A 98 -10.03 9.38 35.37
CA VAL A 98 -8.69 10.00 35.30
C VAL A 98 -8.67 11.42 34.72
N GLY A 99 -7.94 12.34 35.39
CA GLY A 99 -7.57 13.66 34.88
C GLY A 99 -6.04 13.81 34.69
N ASN A 100 -5.58 14.04 33.46
CA ASN A 100 -4.14 14.14 33.15
C ASN A 100 -3.62 15.57 33.28
N ASN A 101 -2.56 15.75 34.06
CA ASN A 101 -1.86 17.02 34.21
C ASN A 101 -0.46 16.92 33.62
N LYS A 102 -0.09 17.92 32.80
CA LYS A 102 1.24 18.08 32.23
C LYS A 102 2.00 19.14 33.02
N TRP A 103 3.26 18.85 33.32
CA TRP A 103 4.16 19.75 34.01
C TRP A 103 5.44 19.92 33.21
N TYR A 104 5.83 21.15 32.91
CA TYR A 104 7.07 21.46 32.20
C TYR A 104 8.07 22.08 33.16
N TRP A 105 9.35 21.74 33.00
CA TRP A 105 10.41 22.40 33.73
C TRP A 105 10.64 23.82 33.19
N ASP A 106 10.54 24.83 34.05
CA ASP A 106 10.74 26.25 33.68
C ASP A 106 12.18 26.76 33.86
N GLY A 107 13.10 25.89 34.31
CA GLY A 107 14.47 26.24 34.68
C GLY A 107 14.72 26.29 36.19
N SER A 108 13.67 26.23 37.00
CA SER A 108 13.75 26.25 38.47
C SER A 108 12.75 25.34 39.17
N LYS A 109 11.61 25.09 38.53
CA LYS A 109 10.50 24.28 39.04
C LYS A 109 9.71 23.70 37.87
N PHE A 110 8.94 22.67 38.16
CA PHE A 110 7.90 22.20 37.26
C PHE A 110 6.64 23.04 37.44
N ALA A 111 6.14 23.60 36.32
CA ALA A 111 4.93 24.39 36.24
C ALA A 111 3.89 23.67 35.37
N THR A 112 2.60 23.78 35.73
CA THR A 112 1.50 23.18 34.96
C THR A 112 0.72 24.22 34.15
N GLU A 113 0.22 23.83 32.97
CA GLU A 113 -0.72 24.61 32.17
C GLU A 113 -2.16 24.14 32.47
N GLY A 114 -2.74 24.55 33.61
CA GLY A 114 -4.14 24.17 33.94
C GLY A 114 -4.55 24.37 35.40
N THR A 115 -5.83 24.19 35.70
CA THR A 115 -6.37 24.11 37.07
C THR A 115 -6.23 22.70 37.62
N THR A 116 -5.38 22.53 38.64
CA THR A 116 -5.20 21.28 39.39
C THR A 116 -6.33 21.08 40.40
N SER A 117 -6.87 19.86 40.49
CA SER A 117 -7.91 19.46 41.46
C SER A 117 -7.31 18.64 42.61
N VAL A 118 -7.95 18.65 43.77
CA VAL A 118 -7.54 17.83 44.92
C VAL A 118 -8.00 16.37 44.72
N GLY A 119 -7.21 15.38 45.18
CA GLY A 119 -7.57 13.96 45.11
C GLY A 119 -6.38 13.00 45.21
N ALA A 120 -6.48 11.84 44.56
CA ALA A 120 -5.42 10.82 44.56
C ALA A 120 -4.50 10.99 43.33
N TRP A 121 -3.17 10.98 43.53
CA TRP A 121 -2.21 11.31 42.48
C TRP A 121 -1.20 10.20 42.22
N LEU A 122 -0.98 9.88 40.95
CA LEU A 122 0.12 9.05 40.46
C LEU A 122 1.04 9.90 39.59
N PHE A 123 2.31 10.01 39.97
CA PHE A 123 3.33 10.75 39.23
C PHE A 123 4.15 9.82 38.35
N TYR A 124 4.57 10.30 37.18
CA TYR A 124 5.41 9.54 36.26
C TYR A 124 6.36 10.47 35.50
N THR A 125 7.58 9.99 35.27
CA THR A 125 8.71 10.83 34.83
C THR A 125 8.76 11.11 33.33
N ARG A 126 7.92 10.43 32.52
CA ARG A 126 7.98 10.50 31.05
C ARG A 126 6.59 10.67 30.46
N TYR A 127 6.19 11.92 30.21
CA TYR A 127 4.89 12.25 29.60
C TYR A 127 4.82 11.85 28.12
N ASN A 128 3.90 10.97 27.75
CA ASN A 128 3.57 10.66 26.35
C ASN A 128 2.19 11.25 25.98
N LYS A 129 2.13 11.97 24.84
CA LYS A 129 0.91 12.62 24.33
C LYS A 129 -0.26 11.65 24.12
N ASP A 130 0.00 10.39 23.81
CA ASP A 130 -1.03 9.36 23.61
C ASP A 130 -1.70 8.96 24.93
N MET A 131 -1.04 9.21 26.07
CA MET A 131 -1.58 8.98 27.41
C MET A 131 -2.70 9.97 27.78
N SER A 132 -2.73 11.14 27.12
CA SER A 132 -3.66 12.25 27.43
C SER A 132 -5.14 11.93 27.19
N VAL A 133 -5.45 10.88 26.41
CA VAL A 133 -6.83 10.55 25.99
C VAL A 133 -7.43 9.34 26.71
N ASN A 134 -6.64 8.53 27.43
CA ASN A 134 -7.16 7.32 28.04
C ASN A 134 -7.65 7.57 29.46
N ARG A 135 -8.94 7.29 29.70
CA ARG A 135 -9.53 7.38 31.03
C ARG A 135 -9.14 6.23 31.95
N ASN A 136 -8.81 5.05 31.41
CA ASN A 136 -8.76 3.74 32.10
C ASN A 136 -7.43 3.38 32.81
N GLY A 137 -6.53 4.33 33.07
CA GLY A 137 -5.21 4.10 33.68
C GLY A 137 -4.04 4.68 32.89
N VAL A 138 -2.81 4.44 33.34
CA VAL A 138 -1.58 5.03 32.77
C VAL A 138 -1.00 4.10 31.71
N GLU A 139 -1.07 4.49 30.43
CA GLU A 139 -0.47 3.70 29.34
C GLU A 139 1.02 3.98 29.17
N TYR A 140 1.79 2.95 28.83
CA TYR A 140 3.22 3.05 28.55
C TYR A 140 3.59 2.19 27.33
N THR A 141 4.69 2.53 26.68
CA THR A 141 5.26 1.71 25.60
C THR A 141 6.47 0.97 26.16
N PHE A 142 6.67 -0.25 25.70
CA PHE A 142 7.81 -1.08 26.07
C PHE A 142 8.40 -1.69 24.78
N PRO A 143 9.69 -1.52 24.52
CA PRO A 143 10.28 -2.01 23.28
C PRO A 143 10.36 -3.54 23.29
N GLN A 144 10.09 -4.17 22.15
CA GLN A 144 10.39 -5.59 21.98
C GLN A 144 11.90 -5.81 21.90
N ILE A 145 12.62 -4.89 21.24
CA ILE A 145 14.08 -4.95 21.04
C ILE A 145 14.77 -3.91 21.93
N GLN A 146 15.67 -4.37 22.79
CA GLN A 146 16.54 -3.55 23.65
C GLN A 146 17.99 -3.69 23.18
N GLU A 147 18.76 -2.60 23.17
CA GLU A 147 20.18 -2.67 22.78
C GLU A 147 21.06 -3.15 23.94
N TYR A 148 22.24 -3.65 23.59
CA TYR A 148 23.24 -4.13 24.54
C TYR A 148 23.64 -3.04 25.54
N ALA A 149 23.77 -3.47 26.80
CA ALA A 149 24.11 -2.61 27.91
C ALA A 149 25.22 -3.24 28.74
N SER A 150 26.44 -2.69 28.63
CA SER A 150 27.59 -3.14 29.43
C SER A 150 27.48 -2.71 30.90
N ASP A 151 26.74 -1.65 31.18
CA ASP A 151 26.45 -1.15 32.52
C ASP A 151 24.94 -0.99 32.76
N TYR A 152 24.59 -0.90 34.04
CA TYR A 152 23.22 -0.72 34.48
C TYR A 152 22.71 0.70 34.20
N GLU A 153 23.58 1.71 34.27
CA GLU A 153 23.22 3.12 34.12
C GLU A 153 22.62 3.38 32.73
N TRP A 154 23.14 2.72 31.70
CA TRP A 154 22.60 2.75 30.36
C TRP A 154 21.13 2.32 30.36
N ILE A 155 20.77 1.17 30.91
CA ILE A 155 19.35 0.72 30.92
C ILE A 155 18.46 1.59 31.80
N ALA A 156 18.97 2.04 32.95
CA ALA A 156 18.22 2.87 33.88
C ALA A 156 17.85 4.22 33.26
N ASN A 157 18.77 4.80 32.48
CA ASN A 157 18.64 6.13 31.89
C ASN A 157 18.02 6.11 30.49
N ASN A 158 18.11 5.01 29.75
CA ASN A 158 17.55 4.95 28.41
C ASN A 158 16.02 5.07 28.41
N ASN A 159 15.52 5.60 27.31
CA ASN A 159 14.12 5.89 26.98
C ASN A 159 13.14 4.68 27.14
N VAL A 160 13.62 3.50 27.53
CA VAL A 160 12.88 2.23 27.65
C VAL A 160 12.31 1.93 29.05
N ASN A 161 12.86 2.55 30.10
CA ASN A 161 12.44 2.32 31.48
C ASN A 161 11.26 3.22 31.87
N PHE A 162 10.13 2.63 32.26
CA PHE A 162 8.95 3.38 32.73
C PHE A 162 8.90 3.43 34.26
N ILE A 163 8.94 4.64 34.81
CA ILE A 163 9.04 4.91 36.25
C ILE A 163 7.79 5.65 36.73
N VAL A 164 7.20 5.17 37.82
CA VAL A 164 5.99 5.72 38.44
C VAL A 164 6.13 5.81 39.95
N SER A 165 5.36 6.70 40.57
CA SER A 165 5.19 6.73 42.02
C SER A 165 4.09 5.79 42.51
N PRO A 166 4.05 5.48 43.83
CA PRO A 166 2.82 5.11 44.51
C PRO A 166 1.73 6.17 44.32
N ILE A 167 0.49 5.81 44.62
CA ILE A 167 -0.63 6.76 44.63
C ILE A 167 -0.61 7.55 45.95
N TYR A 168 -0.60 8.88 45.89
CA TYR A 168 -0.67 9.77 47.05
C TYR A 168 -2.09 10.31 47.23
N ARG A 169 -2.72 10.07 48.38
CA ARG A 169 -4.05 10.62 48.74
C ARG A 169 -3.90 11.92 49.54
N ILE A 170 -4.24 13.07 48.96
CA ILE A 170 -3.87 14.40 49.50
C ILE A 170 -5.04 15.36 49.78
N ASP A 171 -6.28 14.86 49.95
CA ASP A 171 -7.47 15.74 50.05
C ASP A 171 -7.63 16.57 51.32
N GLY A 172 -6.93 16.22 52.41
CA GLY A 172 -7.05 16.91 53.70
C GLY A 172 -6.39 18.29 53.79
N TYR A 173 -5.93 18.87 52.67
CA TYR A 173 -5.01 20.03 52.66
C TYR A 173 -5.48 21.19 51.75
N GLU A 174 -6.79 21.41 51.67
CA GLU A 174 -7.34 22.51 50.89
C GLU A 174 -6.81 23.87 51.39
N GLY A 175 -6.14 24.65 50.52
CA GLY A 175 -5.62 25.98 50.86
C GLY A 175 -4.22 25.99 51.49
N GLU A 176 -3.56 24.85 51.61
CA GLU A 176 -2.27 24.70 52.29
C GLU A 176 -1.10 24.40 51.34
N SER A 177 0.12 24.72 51.80
CA SER A 177 1.37 24.30 51.15
C SER A 177 1.84 23.01 51.81
N ILE A 178 2.00 21.96 51.02
CA ILE A 178 2.34 20.63 51.50
C ILE A 178 3.68 20.22 50.89
N GLN A 179 4.58 19.71 51.72
CA GLN A 179 5.79 19.06 51.23
C GLN A 179 5.58 17.55 51.16
N LEU A 180 5.45 17.01 49.96
CA LEU A 180 5.19 15.59 49.71
C LEU A 180 6.50 14.90 49.30
N PRO A 181 7.02 13.94 50.08
CA PRO A 181 8.14 13.12 49.62
C PRO A 181 7.64 12.13 48.56
N VAL A 182 8.10 12.30 47.32
CA VAL A 182 7.74 11.42 46.21
C VAL A 182 8.87 10.45 45.90
N TYR A 183 8.53 9.18 46.07
CA TYR A 183 9.37 8.04 45.74
C TYR A 183 8.84 7.43 44.45
N GLN A 184 9.73 7.11 43.54
CA GLN A 184 9.38 6.58 42.24
C GLN A 184 10.20 5.33 41.97
N GLY A 185 9.59 4.37 41.26
CA GLY A 185 10.23 3.11 40.93
C GLY A 185 9.84 2.65 39.54
N SER A 186 10.70 1.84 38.94
CA SER A 186 10.39 1.17 37.68
C SER A 186 9.25 0.16 37.88
N ILE A 187 8.34 0.06 36.92
CA ILE A 187 7.36 -1.04 36.87
C ILE A 187 7.97 -2.36 36.34
N HIS A 188 9.23 -2.32 35.89
CA HIS A 188 9.97 -3.46 35.35
C HIS A 188 11.06 -3.92 36.35
N SER A 189 11.56 -5.13 36.13
CA SER A 189 12.79 -5.63 36.77
C SER A 189 13.97 -5.43 35.83
N THR A 190 15.14 -5.11 36.37
CA THR A 190 16.39 -5.11 35.61
C THR A 190 17.15 -6.40 35.84
N VAL A 191 17.37 -7.17 34.79
CA VAL A 191 18.05 -8.45 34.86
C VAL A 191 19.48 -8.32 34.38
N LYS A 192 20.45 -8.72 35.21
CA LYS A 192 21.84 -8.98 34.81
C LYS A 192 21.88 -10.36 34.18
N LEU A 193 22.24 -10.40 32.90
CA LEU A 193 22.51 -11.61 32.14
C LEU A 193 24.02 -11.85 32.18
N ASN A 194 24.46 -12.78 33.01
CA ASN A 194 25.85 -13.21 33.06
C ASN A 194 25.95 -14.64 32.55
N LEU A 195 26.64 -14.86 31.44
CA LEU A 195 26.74 -16.14 30.75
C LEU A 195 28.20 -16.63 30.72
N GLU A 196 28.38 -17.92 30.97
CA GLU A 196 29.63 -18.62 30.67
C GLU A 196 29.40 -19.49 29.42
N LEU A 197 30.14 -19.19 28.36
CA LEU A 197 29.94 -19.72 27.01
C LEU A 197 31.05 -20.73 26.64
N PRO A 198 30.77 -21.68 25.74
CA PRO A 198 31.79 -22.58 25.22
C PRO A 198 32.97 -21.83 24.59
N ASN A 199 34.17 -22.39 24.67
CA ASN A 199 35.40 -21.76 24.15
C ASN A 199 35.38 -21.42 22.65
N ALA A 200 34.52 -22.08 21.87
CA ALA A 200 34.35 -21.81 20.44
C ALA A 200 33.57 -20.51 20.17
N VAL A 201 32.78 -20.06 21.15
CA VAL A 201 32.02 -18.81 21.07
C VAL A 201 32.97 -17.64 21.35
N THR A 202 33.05 -16.73 20.39
CA THR A 202 33.88 -15.52 20.49
C THR A 202 33.03 -14.25 20.49
N GLU A 203 31.77 -14.32 20.06
CA GLU A 203 30.86 -13.19 19.95
C GLU A 203 29.40 -13.61 20.20
N VAL A 204 28.65 -12.75 20.89
CA VAL A 204 27.18 -12.86 21.05
C VAL A 204 26.51 -11.79 20.20
N GLN A 205 25.60 -12.20 19.32
CA GLN A 205 24.91 -11.29 18.39
C GLN A 205 23.59 -10.81 18.94
N LYS A 206 22.82 -11.71 19.57
CA LYS A 206 21.59 -11.34 20.27
C LYS A 206 21.15 -12.44 21.22
N ILE A 207 20.27 -12.07 22.15
CA ILE A 207 19.59 -13.01 23.04
C ILE A 207 18.08 -12.82 22.88
N VAL A 208 17.37 -13.89 22.54
CA VAL A 208 15.91 -13.91 22.51
C VAL A 208 15.40 -14.54 23.80
N LEU A 209 14.50 -13.86 24.48
CA LEU A 209 13.94 -14.29 25.75
C LEU A 209 12.46 -14.63 25.59
N THR A 210 12.10 -15.87 25.91
CA THR A 210 10.71 -16.28 26.12
C THR A 210 10.49 -16.63 27.59
N ALA A 211 9.23 -16.68 28.02
CA ALA A 211 8.92 -17.08 29.38
C ALA A 211 7.60 -17.86 29.45
N LYS A 212 7.46 -18.63 30.53
CA LYS A 212 6.21 -19.25 30.96
C LYS A 212 5.65 -18.53 32.18
N ASP A 213 4.36 -18.22 32.17
CA ASP A 213 3.68 -17.63 33.33
C ASP A 213 3.62 -18.63 34.50
N ALA A 214 3.14 -18.20 35.67
CA ALA A 214 2.99 -19.08 36.84
C ALA A 214 2.13 -20.34 36.60
N LYS A 215 1.32 -20.37 35.53
CA LYS A 215 0.45 -21.49 35.15
C LYS A 215 1.04 -22.34 34.01
N GLY A 216 2.23 -22.01 33.51
CA GLY A 216 2.91 -22.69 32.41
C GLY A 216 2.48 -22.29 31.00
N ASN A 217 1.70 -21.21 30.85
CA ASN A 217 1.34 -20.68 29.54
C ASN A 217 2.46 -19.79 29.00
N SER A 218 2.63 -19.73 27.68
CA SER A 218 3.59 -18.81 27.06
C SER A 218 3.21 -17.37 27.35
N VAL A 219 4.15 -16.61 27.92
CA VAL A 219 3.97 -15.19 28.22
C VAL A 219 3.85 -14.39 26.93
N GLN A 220 2.92 -13.45 26.92
CA GLN A 220 2.78 -12.43 25.88
C GLN A 220 3.23 -11.09 26.47
N PHE A 221 4.44 -10.65 26.13
CA PHE A 221 5.01 -9.42 26.66
C PHE A 221 4.32 -8.21 26.04
N PRO A 222 3.93 -7.18 26.82
CA PRO A 222 3.32 -5.98 26.26
C PRO A 222 4.35 -5.18 25.47
N THR A 223 4.02 -4.76 24.24
CA THR A 223 4.73 -3.66 23.56
C THR A 223 4.07 -2.32 23.85
N LYS A 224 2.79 -2.36 24.25
CA LYS A 224 2.07 -1.26 24.87
C LYS A 224 1.28 -1.78 26.06
N GLY A 225 1.59 -1.27 27.25
CA GLY A 225 0.96 -1.67 28.50
C GLY A 225 0.13 -0.56 29.15
N ARG A 226 -0.62 -0.92 30.18
CA ARG A 226 -1.38 -0.02 31.04
C ARG A 226 -1.21 -0.40 32.49
N ILE A 227 -0.94 0.57 33.36
CA ILE A 227 -1.01 0.44 34.81
C ILE A 227 -2.47 0.66 35.22
N LEU A 228 -3.02 -0.31 35.94
CA LEU A 228 -4.38 -0.27 36.47
C LEU A 228 -4.37 0.34 37.85
N ASN A 229 -5.07 1.46 38.00
CA ASN A 229 -5.11 2.22 39.25
C ASN A 229 -5.77 1.40 40.36
N THR A 230 -6.83 0.65 40.03
CA THR A 230 -7.53 -0.26 40.96
C THR A 230 -6.63 -1.33 41.56
N LYS A 231 -5.58 -1.75 40.83
CA LYS A 231 -4.62 -2.76 41.29
C LYS A 231 -3.49 -2.17 42.13
N MET A 232 -3.25 -0.86 42.07
CA MET A 232 -2.25 -0.20 42.92
C MET A 232 -2.67 -0.24 44.39
N ASP A 233 -3.96 -0.07 44.69
CA ASP A 233 -4.51 -0.20 46.06
C ASP A 233 -4.34 -1.64 46.58
N ALA A 234 -4.68 -2.63 45.76
CA ALA A 234 -4.49 -4.04 46.09
C ALA A 234 -3.02 -4.45 46.25
N ALA A 235 -2.08 -3.71 45.64
CA ALA A 235 -0.64 -3.91 45.81
C ALA A 235 -0.05 -3.14 47.02
N GLY A 236 -0.89 -2.52 47.85
CA GLY A 236 -0.45 -1.69 48.98
C GLY A 236 0.33 -0.44 48.55
N ALA A 237 0.25 -0.05 47.28
CA ALA A 237 1.00 1.04 46.66
C ALA A 237 0.29 2.40 46.82
N VAL A 238 -0.40 2.60 47.94
CA VAL A 238 -1.16 3.82 48.24
C VAL A 238 -0.65 4.43 49.55
N ALA A 239 -0.25 5.70 49.47
CA ALA A 239 0.22 6.47 50.60
C ALA A 239 -0.87 7.45 51.05
N ASN A 240 -1.42 7.22 52.24
CA ASN A 240 -2.43 8.07 52.85
C ASN A 240 -1.76 9.29 53.50
N MET A 241 -2.09 10.50 53.04
CA MET A 241 -1.50 11.74 53.58
C MET A 241 -2.50 12.57 54.41
N LEU A 242 -3.74 12.13 54.59
CA LEU A 242 -4.82 12.93 55.19
C LEU A 242 -4.64 13.16 56.69
N ILE A 243 -4.64 14.41 57.16
CA ILE A 243 -4.58 14.74 58.60
C ILE A 243 -6.00 14.96 59.14
N SER A 244 -6.26 14.58 60.39
CA SER A 244 -7.54 14.84 61.05
C SER A 244 -7.85 16.34 61.16
N GLY A 245 -9.09 16.72 60.78
CA GLY A 245 -9.63 18.06 61.04
C GLY A 245 -10.31 18.81 59.87
N GLY A 246 -10.31 18.26 58.64
CA GLY A 246 -10.96 18.87 57.47
C GLY A 246 -12.44 18.47 57.25
N SER A 247 -13.21 19.27 56.51
CA SER A 247 -14.63 19.03 56.20
C SER A 247 -14.89 17.85 55.24
N SER A 248 -13.86 17.32 54.57
CA SER A 248 -13.88 16.17 53.67
C SER A 248 -13.17 14.91 54.23
N PHE A 249 -12.86 14.91 55.54
CA PHE A 249 -12.06 13.89 56.21
C PHE A 249 -12.78 12.53 56.33
N ASP A 250 -12.17 11.47 55.82
CA ASP A 250 -12.52 10.08 56.11
C ASP A 250 -11.47 9.45 57.03
N SER A 251 -11.89 9.12 58.26
CA SER A 251 -11.07 8.47 59.28
C SER A 251 -10.45 7.14 58.85
N GLN A 252 -10.98 6.49 57.81
CA GLN A 252 -10.41 5.24 57.28
C GLN A 252 -9.06 5.45 56.58
N TYR A 253 -8.80 6.67 56.08
CA TYR A 253 -7.63 7.00 55.29
C TYR A 253 -6.73 8.03 55.97
N GLU A 254 -6.84 8.15 57.31
CA GLU A 254 -6.02 9.06 58.11
C GLU A 254 -4.54 8.66 58.07
N LEU A 255 -3.68 9.67 57.94
CA LEU A 255 -2.23 9.55 58.13
C LEU A 255 -1.99 9.12 59.58
N HIS A 256 -1.46 7.91 59.74
CA HIS A 256 -1.17 7.38 61.05
C HIS A 256 -0.06 8.19 61.73
N HIS A 257 -0.38 8.84 62.84
CA HIS A 257 0.60 9.59 63.62
C HIS A 257 1.48 8.68 64.46
N ILE A 258 2.80 8.74 64.26
CA ILE A 258 3.77 8.00 65.07
C ILE A 258 4.23 8.90 66.20
N TYR A 259 4.11 8.41 67.45
CA TYR A 259 4.43 9.20 68.64
C TYR A 259 5.88 9.73 68.59
N GLY A 260 6.02 11.05 68.68
CA GLY A 260 7.32 11.75 68.67
C GLY A 260 7.76 12.23 67.29
N ASN A 261 7.06 11.88 66.22
CA ASN A 261 7.29 12.40 64.88
C ASN A 261 6.59 13.75 64.65
N THR A 262 7.09 14.49 63.68
CA THR A 262 6.37 15.58 63.02
C THR A 262 5.50 15.04 61.88
N THR A 263 4.50 15.81 61.44
CA THR A 263 3.67 15.48 60.28
C THR A 263 4.51 15.15 59.03
N ALA A 264 5.59 15.89 58.78
CA ALA A 264 6.47 15.66 57.64
C ALA A 264 7.21 14.30 57.74
N GLU A 265 7.59 13.89 58.95
CA GLU A 265 8.20 12.58 59.20
C GLU A 265 7.19 11.44 59.04
N ASP A 266 5.94 11.64 59.47
CA ASP A 266 4.85 10.68 59.26
C ASP A 266 4.51 10.51 57.78
N MET A 267 4.40 11.61 57.03
CA MET A 267 4.20 11.59 55.58
C MET A 267 5.32 10.85 54.87
N LYS A 268 6.58 11.09 55.27
CA LYS A 268 7.74 10.36 54.75
C LYS A 268 7.66 8.87 55.05
N ALA A 269 7.28 8.49 56.27
CA ALA A 269 7.12 7.09 56.65
C ALA A 269 6.02 6.39 55.83
N ALA A 270 4.87 7.03 55.65
CA ALA A 270 3.76 6.51 54.86
C ALA A 270 4.12 6.38 53.36
N SER A 271 4.82 7.37 52.79
CA SER A 271 5.30 7.33 51.41
C SER A 271 6.32 6.21 51.18
N LEU A 272 7.27 6.02 52.11
CA LEU A 272 8.24 4.93 52.04
C LEU A 272 7.54 3.57 52.13
N LYS A 273 6.62 3.40 53.08
CA LYS A 273 5.83 2.16 53.22
C LYS A 273 5.14 1.78 51.91
N ALA A 274 4.40 2.71 51.30
CA ALA A 274 3.71 2.47 50.03
C ALA A 274 4.68 2.17 48.88
N PHE A 275 5.84 2.81 48.86
CA PHE A 275 6.89 2.56 47.88
C PHE A 275 7.49 1.14 48.00
N TYR A 276 7.80 0.70 49.22
CA TYR A 276 8.30 -0.66 49.43
C TYR A 276 7.23 -1.74 49.17
N ASN A 277 5.97 -1.47 49.52
CA ASN A 277 4.83 -2.33 49.16
C ASN A 277 4.71 -2.45 47.62
N PHE A 278 4.77 -1.33 46.90
CA PHE A 278 4.75 -1.28 45.43
C PHE A 278 5.84 -2.18 44.81
N MET A 279 7.03 -2.19 45.39
CA MET A 279 8.16 -3.01 44.91
C MET A 279 8.06 -4.50 45.28
N ASN A 280 7.16 -4.87 46.19
CA ASN A 280 7.15 -6.19 46.84
C ASN A 280 8.54 -6.53 47.45
N SER A 281 9.10 -5.59 48.21
CA SER A 281 10.40 -5.72 48.92
C SER A 281 10.37 -6.79 50.01
N ASP A 282 11.56 -7.23 50.45
CA ASP A 282 11.77 -8.14 51.58
C ASP A 282 11.69 -7.44 52.95
N GLY A 283 11.32 -6.17 52.99
CA GLY A 283 11.30 -5.37 54.21
C GLY A 283 12.68 -4.81 54.57
N LYS A 284 13.60 -4.72 53.61
CA LYS A 284 14.89 -4.05 53.76
C LYS A 284 15.07 -2.89 52.78
N ASP A 285 15.79 -1.87 53.23
CA ASP A 285 16.26 -0.77 52.37
C ASP A 285 17.54 -1.14 51.58
N ALA A 286 18.16 -0.10 50.99
CA ALA A 286 19.37 -0.19 50.17
C ALA A 286 20.63 -0.52 50.97
N GLU A 287 20.53 -0.43 52.28
CA GLU A 287 21.63 -0.57 53.21
C GLU A 287 21.47 -1.84 54.04
N GLY A 288 20.30 -2.50 53.95
CA GLY A 288 19.95 -3.69 54.72
C GLY A 288 19.09 -3.47 55.93
N ASN A 289 18.77 -2.22 56.22
CA ASN A 289 18.03 -1.88 57.41
C ASN A 289 16.58 -2.27 57.21
N THR A 290 15.94 -2.72 58.29
CA THR A 290 14.52 -3.03 58.29
C THR A 290 13.72 -1.77 57.96
N VAL A 291 12.87 -1.87 56.94
CA VAL A 291 11.87 -0.86 56.60
C VAL A 291 10.48 -1.36 56.94
N TYR A 292 9.61 -0.42 57.28
CA TYR A 292 8.23 -0.73 57.60
C TYR A 292 7.43 -0.98 56.31
N MET A 293 6.77 -2.13 56.25
CA MET A 293 5.90 -2.59 55.17
C MET A 293 4.70 -3.33 55.77
N ASP A 294 3.64 -3.52 54.99
CA ASP A 294 2.58 -4.45 55.41
C ASP A 294 3.05 -5.90 55.21
N PRO A 295 2.92 -6.77 56.24
CA PRO A 295 3.40 -8.16 56.16
C PRO A 295 2.81 -8.98 55.01
N GLU A 296 1.61 -8.61 54.53
CA GLU A 296 0.93 -9.27 53.41
C GLU A 296 1.55 -8.96 52.03
N TYR A 297 2.38 -7.92 51.91
CA TYR A 297 3.09 -7.56 50.66
C TYR A 297 4.60 -7.80 50.74
N GLN A 298 5.10 -8.15 51.93
CA GLN A 298 6.52 -8.40 52.19
C GLN A 298 6.93 -9.79 51.68
N VAL A 299 7.78 -9.81 50.66
CA VAL A 299 8.22 -11.05 50.01
C VAL A 299 9.68 -11.34 50.37
N ASN A 300 9.99 -12.54 50.86
CA ASN A 300 11.36 -13.01 51.03
C ASN A 300 11.64 -14.17 50.07
N LEU A 301 12.34 -13.92 48.95
CA LEU A 301 12.56 -14.94 47.93
C LEU A 301 13.33 -16.17 48.42
N ALA A 302 14.17 -16.03 49.45
CA ALA A 302 14.91 -17.13 50.05
C ALA A 302 14.03 -18.01 50.96
N GLU A 303 12.98 -17.46 51.57
CA GLU A 303 12.16 -18.14 52.59
C GLU A 303 10.77 -18.53 52.07
N ASP A 304 10.08 -17.63 51.38
CA ASP A 304 8.72 -17.81 50.88
C ASP A 304 8.63 -18.94 49.84
N ASP A 305 7.53 -19.71 49.88
CA ASP A 305 7.19 -20.74 48.90
C ASP A 305 6.42 -20.18 47.69
N ASP A 306 5.98 -21.04 46.77
CA ASP A 306 5.24 -20.63 45.56
C ASP A 306 3.80 -20.14 45.85
N ASN A 307 3.18 -20.57 46.94
CA ASN A 307 1.86 -20.09 47.37
C ASN A 307 1.97 -18.71 48.02
N ASP A 308 2.98 -18.52 48.87
CA ASP A 308 3.31 -17.24 49.50
C ASP A 308 3.55 -16.18 48.42
N LEU A 309 4.32 -16.49 47.38
CA LEU A 309 4.54 -15.57 46.26
C LEU A 309 3.25 -15.15 45.57
N GLN A 310 2.39 -16.11 45.24
CA GLN A 310 1.13 -15.84 44.54
C GLN A 310 0.14 -15.06 45.41
N ALA A 311 0.17 -15.26 46.73
CA ALA A 311 -0.68 -14.54 47.66
C ALA A 311 -0.23 -13.08 47.86
N LYS A 312 1.09 -12.83 47.87
CA LYS A 312 1.67 -11.52 48.21
C LYS A 312 1.91 -10.61 47.00
N TYR A 313 2.03 -11.15 45.78
CA TYR A 313 2.26 -10.38 44.55
C TYR A 313 0.96 -10.05 43.81
N THR A 314 0.73 -8.77 43.54
CA THR A 314 -0.38 -8.29 42.70
C THR A 314 0.15 -7.76 41.38
N GLU A 315 -0.27 -8.33 40.24
CA GLU A 315 0.10 -7.80 38.92
C GLU A 315 -0.67 -6.51 38.60
N ILE A 316 0.02 -5.36 38.56
CA ILE A 316 -0.60 -4.04 38.35
C ILE A 316 -0.70 -3.59 36.88
N THR A 317 -0.05 -4.30 35.97
CA THR A 317 0.00 -3.97 34.54
C THR A 317 -0.88 -4.89 33.70
N GLN A 318 -1.29 -4.43 32.53
CA GLN A 318 -1.90 -5.29 31.49
C GLN A 318 -1.61 -4.76 30.08
N PRO A 319 -1.64 -5.60 29.03
CA PRO A 319 -1.52 -5.14 27.65
C PRO A 319 -2.69 -4.25 27.19
N VAL A 320 -2.41 -3.33 26.26
CA VAL A 320 -3.43 -2.49 25.61
C VAL A 320 -3.79 -3.09 24.25
N GLY A 321 -5.01 -3.60 24.10
CA GLY A 321 -5.46 -4.23 22.85
C GLY A 321 -4.60 -5.45 22.51
N ASN A 322 -4.23 -5.60 21.23
CA ASN A 322 -3.40 -6.72 20.75
C ASN A 322 -1.90 -6.38 20.74
N ASN A 323 -1.45 -5.37 21.48
CA ASN A 323 -0.05 -4.92 21.51
C ASN A 323 0.81 -5.81 22.42
N THR A 324 0.97 -7.06 22.01
CA THR A 324 1.80 -8.05 22.70
C THR A 324 2.70 -8.81 21.74
N VAL A 325 3.84 -9.29 22.25
CA VAL A 325 4.81 -10.09 21.51
C VAL A 325 5.18 -11.35 22.30
N PRO A 326 5.49 -12.47 21.62
CA PRO A 326 5.76 -13.74 22.29
C PRO A 326 7.16 -13.83 22.91
N PHE A 327 8.06 -12.88 22.63
CA PHE A 327 9.42 -12.83 23.13
C PHE A 327 9.97 -11.40 23.14
N LEU A 328 11.00 -11.18 23.95
CA LEU A 328 11.84 -9.99 23.94
C LEU A 328 13.19 -10.28 23.31
N VAL A 329 13.86 -9.26 22.78
CA VAL A 329 15.19 -9.38 22.17
C VAL A 329 16.15 -8.40 22.83
N LEU A 330 17.30 -8.90 23.27
CA LEU A 330 18.48 -8.10 23.56
C LEU A 330 19.40 -8.17 22.33
N ASP A 331 19.52 -7.06 21.63
CA ASP A 331 20.36 -6.92 20.46
C ASP A 331 21.79 -6.55 20.87
N CYS A 332 22.78 -7.29 20.37
CA CYS A 332 24.19 -7.12 20.70
C CYS A 332 25.02 -6.66 19.49
N VAL A 333 24.37 -6.06 18.49
CA VAL A 333 25.02 -5.53 17.30
C VAL A 333 24.81 -4.01 17.21
N GLU A 334 25.87 -3.23 17.47
CA GLU A 334 25.83 -1.76 17.45
C GLU A 334 25.57 -1.17 16.04
N ASN A 335 25.79 -1.96 14.98
CA ASN A 335 25.75 -1.48 13.61
C ASN A 335 24.36 -1.61 12.96
N HIS A 336 23.80 -0.49 12.49
CA HIS A 336 22.54 -0.45 11.71
C HIS A 336 22.78 -0.54 10.19
N ASN A 337 24.03 -0.67 9.74
CA ASN A 337 24.40 -0.56 8.34
C ASN A 337 24.11 -1.84 7.52
N ASP A 338 24.20 -1.66 6.20
CA ASP A 338 24.04 -2.66 5.14
C ASP A 338 25.11 -3.79 5.13
N GLU A 339 25.81 -4.05 6.23
CA GLU A 339 26.98 -4.93 6.22
C GLU A 339 26.98 -5.91 7.41
N ALA A 340 27.78 -6.96 7.29
CA ALA A 340 28.04 -7.84 8.43
C ALA A 340 28.71 -7.02 9.54
N ALA A 341 28.25 -7.21 10.78
CA ALA A 341 28.84 -6.57 11.94
C ALA A 341 29.09 -7.63 13.02
N PRO A 342 30.22 -7.54 13.73
CA PRO A 342 30.48 -8.44 14.84
C PRO A 342 29.47 -8.20 15.95
N GLY A 343 29.18 -9.26 16.70
CA GLY A 343 28.45 -9.13 17.95
C GLY A 343 29.33 -8.56 19.06
N VAL A 344 28.81 -8.54 20.28
CA VAL A 344 29.62 -8.23 21.46
C VAL A 344 30.62 -9.36 21.71
N ALA A 345 31.90 -9.00 21.83
CA ALA A 345 32.97 -9.96 22.06
C ALA A 345 32.85 -10.66 23.41
N VAL A 346 33.12 -11.96 23.42
CA VAL A 346 33.17 -12.82 24.60
C VAL A 346 34.59 -12.84 25.14
N THR A 347 34.79 -12.35 26.37
CA THR A 347 36.12 -12.25 26.98
C THR A 347 36.30 -13.32 28.05
N GLY A 348 37.29 -14.20 27.87
CA GLY A 348 37.56 -15.27 28.83
C GLY A 348 36.40 -16.26 28.98
N GLY A 349 35.61 -16.48 27.91
CA GLY A 349 34.42 -17.32 27.93
C GLY A 349 33.20 -16.68 28.62
N LYS A 350 33.26 -15.40 29.00
CA LYS A 350 32.16 -14.72 29.71
C LYS A 350 31.51 -13.62 28.88
N PHE A 351 30.19 -13.53 28.98
CA PHE A 351 29.36 -12.47 28.43
C PHE A 351 28.50 -11.85 29.54
N THR A 352 28.42 -10.52 29.59
CA THR A 352 27.58 -9.81 30.55
C THR A 352 26.82 -8.68 29.87
N SER A 353 25.52 -8.62 30.12
CA SER A 353 24.64 -7.50 29.74
C SER A 353 23.54 -7.30 30.77
N TYR A 354 22.82 -6.18 30.66
CA TYR A 354 21.55 -5.96 31.35
C TYR A 354 20.37 -6.03 30.37
N MET A 355 19.17 -6.28 30.87
CA MET A 355 17.91 -6.22 30.12
C MET A 355 16.74 -5.88 31.06
N LEU A 356 15.76 -5.09 30.61
CA LEU A 356 14.48 -4.92 31.32
C LEU A 356 13.52 -6.05 30.98
N ILE A 357 12.84 -6.58 32.01
CA ILE A 357 11.75 -7.54 31.86
C ILE A 357 10.58 -7.05 32.70
N PRO A 358 9.32 -7.16 32.21
CA PRO A 358 8.14 -6.88 33.04
C PRO A 358 8.21 -7.60 34.39
N ALA A 359 7.81 -6.90 35.45
CA ALA A 359 7.72 -7.52 36.77
C ALA A 359 6.56 -8.53 36.76
N GLY A 360 6.76 -9.69 37.37
CA GLY A 360 5.79 -10.79 37.30
C GLY A 360 6.28 -12.07 37.94
N ILE A 361 5.36 -13.03 38.04
CA ILE A 361 5.65 -14.40 38.43
C ILE A 361 5.73 -15.27 37.18
N TYR A 362 6.86 -15.94 37.01
CA TYR A 362 7.20 -16.80 35.89
C TYR A 362 7.44 -18.22 36.39
N GLN A 363 7.01 -19.23 35.65
CA GLN A 363 7.45 -20.60 35.89
C GLN A 363 8.85 -20.84 35.33
N SER A 364 9.14 -20.27 34.16
CA SER A 364 10.47 -20.37 33.56
C SER A 364 10.77 -19.19 32.65
N ILE A 365 12.06 -18.91 32.49
CA ILE A 365 12.61 -17.97 31.53
C ILE A 365 13.57 -18.76 30.64
N THR A 366 13.34 -18.72 29.33
CA THR A 366 14.18 -19.40 28.34
C THR A 366 14.98 -18.37 27.56
N LEU A 367 16.29 -18.60 27.46
CA LEU A 367 17.22 -17.80 26.67
C LEU A 367 17.62 -18.56 25.41
N TYR A 368 17.46 -17.94 24.25
CA TYR A 368 18.06 -18.37 22.99
C TYR A 368 19.19 -17.41 22.65
N VAL A 369 20.42 -17.89 22.79
CA VAL A 369 21.64 -17.11 22.61
C VAL A 369 22.19 -17.35 21.21
N TYR A 370 22.13 -16.32 20.37
CA TYR A 370 22.64 -16.34 19.00
C TYR A 370 24.08 -15.87 19.02
N THR A 371 24.99 -16.71 18.49
CA THR A 371 26.43 -16.50 18.55
C THR A 371 27.08 -16.71 17.20
N ASN A 372 28.38 -16.41 17.10
CA ASN A 372 29.20 -16.76 15.94
C ASN A 372 29.40 -18.28 15.73
N ASP A 373 29.10 -19.12 16.72
CA ASP A 373 29.28 -20.59 16.67
C ASP A 373 27.96 -21.37 16.53
N GLY A 374 26.81 -20.70 16.64
CA GLY A 374 25.49 -21.32 16.55
C GLY A 374 24.47 -20.70 17.50
N ILE A 375 23.34 -21.39 17.70
CA ILE A 375 22.26 -20.99 18.61
C ILE A 375 22.26 -21.93 19.81
N TYR A 376 22.25 -21.38 21.02
CA TYR A 376 22.15 -22.15 22.26
C TYR A 376 20.83 -21.84 22.97
N LYS A 377 20.19 -22.85 23.54
CA LYS A 377 18.96 -22.70 24.32
C LYS A 377 19.22 -23.08 25.78
N LYS A 378 18.88 -22.17 26.71
CA LYS A 378 18.98 -22.42 28.15
C LYS A 378 17.68 -22.06 28.85
N ASP A 379 17.16 -23.00 29.63
CA ASP A 379 15.99 -22.80 30.49
C ASP A 379 16.43 -22.48 31.92
N VAL A 380 15.79 -21.47 32.52
CA VAL A 380 15.89 -21.11 33.93
C VAL A 380 14.50 -21.34 34.54
N ASP A 381 14.32 -22.44 35.25
CA ASP A 381 13.00 -22.98 35.65
C ASP A 381 12.84 -23.21 37.16
N LYS A 382 13.83 -22.83 37.97
CA LYS A 382 13.74 -22.89 39.42
C LYS A 382 14.31 -21.65 40.09
N ARG A 383 13.70 -21.30 41.22
CA ARG A 383 14.25 -20.32 42.17
C ARG A 383 15.49 -20.94 42.84
N ASP A 384 16.48 -20.13 43.19
CA ASP A 384 17.73 -20.57 43.85
C ASP A 384 18.69 -21.46 43.03
N MET A 385 18.48 -21.63 41.72
CA MET A 385 19.53 -22.23 40.89
C MET A 385 20.75 -21.32 40.82
N THR A 386 21.77 -21.57 41.66
CA THR A 386 23.14 -21.47 41.15
C THR A 386 23.24 -22.53 40.07
N VAL A 387 23.54 -22.15 38.82
CA VAL A 387 23.65 -23.11 37.71
C VAL A 387 24.82 -24.09 37.93
N GLU A 388 25.65 -23.87 38.96
CA GLU A 388 26.52 -24.89 39.53
C GLU A 388 25.73 -25.82 40.45
N GLU A 389 25.66 -27.10 40.09
CA GLU A 389 25.20 -28.18 40.97
C GLU A 389 26.10 -28.24 42.21
N ASP A 390 25.75 -27.50 43.26
CA ASP A 390 26.12 -27.88 44.62
C ASP A 390 25.00 -28.77 45.14
N GLU A 391 25.16 -30.10 45.04
CA GLU A 391 24.20 -31.10 45.52
C GLU A 391 23.80 -30.91 47.00
N SER A 392 24.55 -30.10 47.75
CA SER A 392 24.24 -29.72 49.13
C SER A 392 23.11 -28.69 49.28
N ALA A 393 22.66 -28.02 48.20
CA ALA A 393 21.51 -27.10 48.18
C ALA A 393 20.16 -27.82 47.91
N SER A 394 20.15 -29.16 47.80
CA SER A 394 19.01 -30.00 47.37
C SER A 394 17.82 -30.08 48.34
N THR A 395 17.65 -29.16 49.28
CA THR A 395 16.44 -29.08 50.12
C THR A 395 15.31 -28.23 49.48
N ALA A 396 15.53 -27.57 48.35
CA ALA A 396 14.55 -26.68 47.71
C ALA A 396 13.67 -27.36 46.62
N ASN A 397 13.06 -28.51 46.91
CA ASN A 397 12.16 -29.19 45.95
C ASN A 397 10.81 -28.47 45.71
N ASP A 398 10.53 -27.35 46.39
CA ASP A 398 9.20 -26.73 46.45
C ASP A 398 9.12 -25.29 45.89
N LYS A 399 10.19 -24.74 45.27
CA LYS A 399 10.23 -23.35 44.78
C LYS A 399 10.44 -23.26 43.26
N ASN A 400 9.39 -23.53 42.50
CA ASN A 400 9.44 -23.60 41.04
C ASN A 400 9.03 -22.30 40.36
N LEU A 401 8.54 -21.30 41.10
CA LEU A 401 8.19 -20.00 40.53
C LEU A 401 9.32 -18.97 40.70
N ILE A 402 9.55 -18.17 39.68
CA ILE A 402 10.48 -17.05 39.63
C ILE A 402 9.67 -15.76 39.77
N LEU A 403 10.01 -14.89 40.73
CA LEU A 403 9.42 -13.56 40.81
C LEU A 403 10.47 -12.52 40.42
N LEU A 404 10.16 -11.77 39.37
CA LEU A 404 10.86 -10.54 39.01
C LEU A 404 10.12 -9.37 39.63
N ARG A 405 10.73 -8.72 40.62
CA ARG A 405 10.12 -7.60 41.36
C ARG A 405 10.26 -6.28 40.61
N ARG A 406 9.37 -5.34 40.92
CA ARG A 406 9.43 -3.99 40.36
C ARG A 406 10.63 -3.25 40.92
N HIS A 407 11.30 -2.48 40.07
CA HIS A 407 12.45 -1.63 40.44
C HIS A 407 13.66 -2.39 41.01
N THR A 408 13.69 -3.73 40.92
CA THR A 408 14.81 -4.52 41.44
C THR A 408 15.82 -4.88 40.36
N ARG A 409 17.10 -4.96 40.74
CA ARG A 409 18.18 -5.53 39.93
C ARG A 409 18.48 -6.96 40.38
N VAL A 410 18.31 -7.93 39.49
CA VAL A 410 18.52 -9.36 39.80
C VAL A 410 19.54 -9.98 38.86
N ASN A 411 20.37 -10.91 39.33
CA ASN A 411 21.19 -11.75 38.45
C ASN A 411 20.39 -13.01 38.13
N LEU A 412 20.19 -13.30 36.84
CA LEU A 412 19.42 -14.47 36.44
C LEU A 412 20.10 -15.80 36.84
N ALA A 413 21.41 -15.80 37.04
CA ALA A 413 22.17 -16.94 37.55
C ALA A 413 21.96 -17.22 39.06
N ASN A 414 21.35 -16.29 39.80
CA ASN A 414 20.93 -16.48 41.19
C ASN A 414 19.89 -15.40 41.56
N ILE A 415 18.61 -15.77 41.45
CA ILE A 415 17.49 -14.83 41.52
C ILE A 415 17.16 -14.40 42.95
N THR A 416 17.59 -15.16 43.97
CA THR A 416 17.27 -14.87 45.38
C THR A 416 18.25 -13.89 46.01
N LYS A 417 19.40 -13.64 45.37
CA LYS A 417 20.42 -12.71 45.83
C LYS A 417 20.54 -11.52 44.88
N LYS A 418 21.02 -10.39 45.42
CA LYS A 418 21.24 -9.17 44.62
C LYS A 418 22.35 -9.39 43.60
N ALA A 419 22.21 -8.78 42.42
CA ALA A 419 23.17 -8.95 41.34
C ALA A 419 24.62 -8.62 41.73
N SER A 420 24.85 -7.66 42.63
CA SER A 420 26.19 -7.31 43.15
C SER A 420 26.78 -8.38 44.09
N LYS A 421 25.95 -9.10 44.85
CA LYS A 421 26.41 -10.18 45.76
C LYS A 421 26.78 -11.46 45.05
N VAL A 422 26.28 -11.63 43.84
CA VAL A 422 26.50 -12.78 42.96
C VAL A 422 27.04 -12.31 41.62
N GLU A 423 27.89 -11.28 41.66
CA GLU A 423 28.42 -10.63 40.46
C GLU A 423 29.08 -11.62 39.51
N ASP A 424 29.83 -12.58 40.06
CA ASP A 424 30.54 -13.63 39.33
C ASP A 424 29.67 -14.83 38.96
N ALA A 425 28.47 -14.97 39.54
CA ALA A 425 27.59 -16.09 39.23
C ALA A 425 27.12 -15.98 37.78
N ALA A 426 27.31 -17.06 37.02
CA ALA A 426 27.01 -17.11 35.60
C ALA A 426 26.10 -18.30 35.27
N ILE A 427 25.27 -18.12 34.26
CA ILE A 427 24.52 -19.20 33.64
C ILE A 427 25.49 -19.90 32.68
N LYS A 428 25.83 -21.15 33.00
CA LYS A 428 26.70 -21.96 32.16
C LYS A 428 25.94 -22.50 30.95
N ILE A 429 26.44 -22.21 29.76
CA ILE A 429 25.98 -22.71 28.47
C ILE A 429 26.95 -23.79 28.00
N GLU A 430 26.45 -25.00 27.80
CA GLU A 430 27.24 -26.16 27.44
C GLU A 430 27.00 -26.57 25.97
N GLU A 431 27.86 -27.43 25.42
CA GLU A 431 27.68 -27.93 24.04
C GLU A 431 26.31 -28.62 23.86
N GLY A 432 25.79 -29.28 24.88
CA GLY A 432 24.45 -29.90 24.88
C GLY A 432 23.28 -28.91 24.79
N ASP A 433 23.53 -27.63 25.06
CA ASP A 433 22.54 -26.55 24.90
C ASP A 433 22.42 -26.08 23.44
N SER A 434 23.32 -26.52 22.55
CA SER A 434 23.29 -26.20 21.12
C SER A 434 22.00 -26.69 20.45
N ARG A 435 21.42 -25.86 19.60
CA ARG A 435 20.21 -26.16 18.83
C ARG A 435 20.40 -25.78 17.36
N ASP A 436 19.90 -26.63 16.48
CA ASP A 436 19.82 -26.31 15.06
C ASP A 436 18.75 -25.25 14.78
N ALA A 437 18.86 -24.58 13.63
CA ALA A 437 17.98 -23.49 13.25
C ALA A 437 16.54 -23.96 13.05
N GLN A 438 16.34 -25.21 12.60
CA GLN A 438 15.01 -25.80 12.43
C GLN A 438 14.27 -26.00 13.75
N THR A 439 14.96 -26.44 14.80
CA THR A 439 14.40 -26.66 16.13
C THR A 439 14.00 -25.32 16.75
N VAL A 440 14.90 -24.33 16.66
CA VAL A 440 14.60 -22.95 17.10
C VAL A 440 13.42 -22.39 16.32
N ALA A 441 13.36 -22.60 15.01
CA ALA A 441 12.25 -22.15 14.18
C ALA A 441 10.90 -22.81 14.51
N LYS A 442 10.88 -24.05 15.01
CA LYS A 442 9.64 -24.70 15.49
C LYS A 442 9.15 -24.11 16.79
N GLU A 443 10.06 -23.73 17.68
CA GLU A 443 9.72 -23.19 19.01
C GLU A 443 9.36 -21.70 18.96
N LEU A 444 10.06 -20.90 18.14
CA LEU A 444 9.87 -19.45 18.03
C LEU A 444 9.06 -19.02 16.79
N GLY A 445 8.68 -19.95 15.91
CA GLY A 445 8.06 -19.67 14.60
C GLY A 445 9.06 -19.36 13.49
N GLY A 446 10.31 -19.03 13.85
CA GLY A 446 11.45 -18.84 12.96
C GLY A 446 12.71 -18.45 13.75
N VAL A 447 13.87 -18.53 13.12
CA VAL A 447 15.09 -17.88 13.59
C VAL A 447 14.86 -16.37 13.58
N VAL A 448 14.93 -15.76 14.76
CA VAL A 448 14.69 -14.32 14.91
C VAL A 448 15.79 -13.53 14.22
N VAL A 449 15.43 -12.49 13.47
CA VAL A 449 16.37 -11.51 12.89
C VAL A 449 15.82 -10.11 13.10
N THR A 450 16.67 -9.20 13.57
CA THR A 450 16.28 -7.82 13.89
C THR A 450 16.99 -6.80 13.02
N LYS A 451 18.21 -7.11 12.57
CA LYS A 451 19.03 -6.30 11.67
C LYS A 451 19.57 -7.14 10.50
N THR A 452 20.07 -6.48 9.45
CA THR A 452 20.72 -7.16 8.32
C THR A 452 21.98 -7.90 8.73
N ALA A 453 22.77 -7.36 9.66
CA ALA A 453 23.93 -8.05 10.23
C ALA A 453 23.53 -9.39 10.86
N ASP A 454 22.43 -9.42 11.63
CA ASP A 454 21.90 -10.66 12.22
C ASP A 454 21.54 -11.69 11.17
N LEU A 455 20.92 -11.25 10.07
CA LEU A 455 20.51 -12.13 8.99
C LEU A 455 21.73 -12.77 8.32
N ILE A 456 22.75 -11.97 7.99
CA ILE A 456 24.01 -12.45 7.42
C ILE A 456 24.66 -13.47 8.35
N ALA A 457 24.73 -13.15 9.64
CA ALA A 457 25.31 -14.03 10.63
C ALA A 457 24.53 -15.34 10.80
N ALA A 458 23.19 -15.28 10.85
CA ALA A 458 22.35 -16.47 10.95
C ALA A 458 22.49 -17.38 9.71
N ILE A 459 22.63 -16.81 8.50
CA ILE A 459 22.91 -17.56 7.27
C ILE A 459 24.29 -18.24 7.37
N ASN A 460 25.31 -17.49 7.76
CA ASN A 460 26.69 -17.98 7.87
C ASN A 460 26.84 -19.08 8.93
N GLY A 461 26.20 -18.92 10.10
CA GLY A 461 26.26 -19.88 11.21
C GLY A 461 25.39 -21.12 11.04
N SER A 462 24.41 -21.11 10.14
CA SER A 462 23.46 -22.22 10.01
C SER A 462 24.10 -23.52 9.48
N GLN A 463 23.71 -24.65 10.08
CA GLN A 463 24.02 -26.01 9.60
C GLN A 463 22.86 -26.66 8.83
N ASP A 464 21.74 -25.95 8.67
CA ASP A 464 20.54 -26.42 7.96
C ASP A 464 20.45 -25.81 6.58
N ALA A 465 20.10 -26.60 5.56
CA ALA A 465 19.90 -26.10 4.19
C ALA A 465 18.62 -25.26 4.06
N GLU A 466 17.60 -25.54 4.87
CA GLU A 466 16.35 -24.76 4.91
C GLU A 466 16.24 -24.03 6.24
N ILE A 467 16.07 -22.71 6.19
CA ILE A 467 15.97 -21.85 7.36
C ILE A 467 14.70 -21.02 7.26
N ASN A 468 13.92 -21.03 8.34
CA ASN A 468 12.76 -20.16 8.49
C ASN A 468 13.15 -18.96 9.33
N PHE A 469 13.04 -17.75 8.81
CA PHE A 469 13.32 -16.50 9.51
C PHE A 469 12.04 -15.82 10.01
N TRP A 470 12.08 -15.43 11.28
CA TRP A 470 11.11 -14.55 11.92
C TRP A 470 11.69 -13.14 11.97
N VAL A 471 11.29 -12.30 11.02
CA VAL A 471 11.79 -10.93 10.90
C VAL A 471 11.04 -10.02 11.85
N VAL A 472 11.78 -9.32 12.72
CA VAL A 472 11.24 -8.36 13.70
C VAL A 472 11.82 -7.00 13.36
N ASN A 473 10.98 -6.14 12.77
CA ASN A 473 11.32 -4.75 12.52
C ASN A 473 10.67 -3.87 13.60
N GLN A 474 11.41 -2.88 14.10
CA GLN A 474 10.94 -1.90 15.07
C GLN A 474 11.33 -0.51 14.58
N ALA A 475 10.35 0.38 14.39
CA ALA A 475 10.63 1.76 14.04
C ALA A 475 11.44 2.46 15.15
N GLU A 476 12.16 3.53 14.81
CA GLU A 476 12.79 4.39 15.81
C GLU A 476 11.77 4.81 16.88
N GLN A 477 12.12 4.64 18.15
CA GLN A 477 11.24 4.98 19.27
C GLN A 477 11.85 6.09 20.11
N ASN A 478 11.21 7.25 20.07
CA ASN A 478 11.52 8.36 20.95
C ASN A 478 10.53 8.40 22.13
N PHE A 479 11.04 8.22 23.34
CA PHE A 479 10.25 8.19 24.56
C PHE A 479 10.51 9.40 25.49
N GLY A 480 11.18 10.47 25.03
CA GLY A 480 11.51 11.63 25.87
C GLY A 480 12.54 12.61 25.31
N SER A 481 13.23 13.33 26.20
CA SER A 481 14.24 14.36 25.89
C SER A 481 15.63 13.80 25.53
N ASP A 482 15.83 12.49 25.64
CA ASP A 482 17.09 11.76 25.39
C ASP A 482 17.16 11.08 24.00
N ALA A 483 18.31 10.49 23.68
CA ALA A 483 18.54 9.76 22.42
C ALA A 483 17.49 8.65 22.20
N ALA A 484 16.91 8.60 21.00
CA ALA A 484 15.90 7.62 20.65
C ALA A 484 16.48 6.20 20.60
N VAL A 485 15.65 5.19 20.89
CA VAL A 485 15.99 3.81 20.53
C VAL A 485 16.04 3.75 19.00
N PRO A 486 17.17 3.38 18.40
CA PRO A 486 17.31 3.40 16.94
C PRO A 486 16.31 2.49 16.23
N GLU A 487 16.15 2.72 14.92
CA GLU A 487 15.36 1.81 14.08
C GLU A 487 16.07 0.45 13.91
N HIS A 488 15.29 -0.63 14.06
CA HIS A 488 15.65 -1.99 13.69
C HIS A 488 14.93 -2.35 12.40
N THR A 489 15.67 -2.38 11.30
CA THR A 489 15.18 -2.84 10.00
C THR A 489 16.10 -3.93 9.47
N THR A 490 15.51 -5.07 9.11
CA THR A 490 16.19 -6.10 8.32
C THR A 490 15.92 -5.86 6.84
N LEU A 491 16.98 -5.66 6.07
CA LEU A 491 16.92 -5.55 4.60
C LEU A 491 17.80 -6.62 3.92
N ILE A 492 17.44 -6.95 2.69
CA ILE A 492 18.23 -7.80 1.81
C ILE A 492 19.06 -6.90 0.90
N ASN A 493 20.37 -7.09 0.94
CA ASN A 493 21.33 -6.37 0.10
C ASN A 493 22.37 -7.35 -0.47
N LYS A 494 23.41 -6.81 -1.09
CA LYS A 494 24.50 -7.60 -1.66
C LYS A 494 25.17 -8.53 -0.63
N ALA A 495 25.41 -8.09 0.59
CA ALA A 495 26.06 -8.92 1.61
C ALA A 495 25.19 -10.13 2.01
N VAL A 496 23.86 -9.95 2.09
CA VAL A 496 22.92 -11.07 2.31
C VAL A 496 22.91 -12.04 1.13
N ALA A 497 22.93 -11.51 -0.11
CA ALA A 497 23.01 -12.34 -1.32
C ALA A 497 24.32 -13.15 -1.37
N ASP A 498 25.46 -12.53 -1.07
CA ASP A 498 26.77 -13.18 -1.02
C ASP A 498 26.83 -14.25 0.08
N ALA A 499 26.24 -14.01 1.26
CA ALA A 499 26.12 -15.01 2.32
C ALA A 499 25.24 -16.20 1.90
N THR A 500 24.15 -15.92 1.18
CA THR A 500 23.25 -16.96 0.63
C THR A 500 23.98 -17.82 -0.41
N GLU A 501 24.73 -17.20 -1.31
CA GLU A 501 25.56 -17.90 -2.30
C GLU A 501 26.67 -18.74 -1.64
N ALA A 502 27.33 -18.23 -0.60
CA ALA A 502 28.30 -19.00 0.18
C ALA A 502 27.65 -20.23 0.84
N MET A 503 26.44 -20.07 1.39
CA MET A 503 25.67 -21.16 1.97
C MET A 503 25.28 -22.21 0.93
N ILE A 504 24.80 -21.81 -0.25
CA ILE A 504 24.50 -22.70 -1.38
C ILE A 504 25.74 -23.53 -1.73
N ASN A 505 26.90 -22.88 -1.82
CA ASN A 505 28.17 -23.54 -2.13
C ASN A 505 28.66 -24.48 -1.03
N ARG A 506 28.28 -24.25 0.24
CA ARG A 506 28.57 -25.15 1.37
C ARG A 506 27.70 -26.41 1.33
N PHE A 507 26.41 -26.29 1.02
CA PHE A 507 25.44 -27.40 1.04
C PHE A 507 25.33 -28.19 -0.27
N LYS A 508 26.41 -28.29 -1.06
CA LYS A 508 26.44 -28.93 -2.39
C LYS A 508 25.57 -30.20 -2.46
N GLY A 509 24.55 -30.18 -3.32
CA GLY A 509 23.64 -31.31 -3.54
C GLY A 509 22.35 -31.30 -2.71
N LYS A 510 22.17 -30.34 -1.80
CA LYS A 510 20.88 -30.05 -1.12
C LYS A 510 20.31 -28.73 -1.62
N THR A 511 18.99 -28.64 -1.74
CA THR A 511 18.31 -27.37 -2.02
C THR A 511 18.38 -26.49 -0.78
N VAL A 512 19.09 -25.36 -0.88
CA VAL A 512 19.04 -24.31 0.15
C VAL A 512 17.76 -23.50 -0.05
N ASN A 513 17.11 -23.08 1.03
CA ASN A 513 15.97 -22.15 0.96
C ASN A 513 15.88 -21.29 2.22
N LEU A 514 15.80 -19.97 2.03
CA LEU A 514 15.63 -18.98 3.09
C LEU A 514 14.17 -18.49 3.08
N ILE A 515 13.41 -18.76 4.14
CA ILE A 515 11.96 -18.51 4.19
C ILE A 515 11.68 -17.36 5.16
N PHE A 516 11.21 -16.21 4.67
CA PHE A 516 10.89 -15.02 5.46
C PHE A 516 9.38 -14.96 5.79
N LYS A 517 9.00 -15.08 7.06
CA LYS A 517 7.59 -15.34 7.45
C LYS A 517 6.74 -14.15 7.90
N ASN A 518 7.31 -13.21 8.66
CA ASN A 518 6.53 -12.32 9.53
C ASN A 518 6.48 -10.85 9.05
N SER A 519 7.30 -10.46 8.06
CA SER A 519 7.35 -9.08 7.56
C SER A 519 7.55 -9.07 6.05
N GLU A 520 6.96 -8.08 5.38
CA GLU A 520 7.36 -7.71 4.01
C GLU A 520 8.85 -7.35 4.03
N MET A 521 9.64 -7.96 3.15
CA MET A 521 11.09 -7.74 3.12
C MET A 521 11.45 -6.55 2.25
N LYS A 522 12.29 -5.64 2.75
CA LYS A 522 12.89 -4.57 1.95
C LYS A 522 14.15 -5.09 1.25
N ILE A 523 14.33 -4.77 -0.02
CA ILE A 523 15.50 -5.13 -0.82
C ILE A 523 16.18 -3.85 -1.31
N LYS A 524 17.49 -3.71 -1.06
CA LYS A 524 18.31 -2.60 -1.53
C LYS A 524 19.31 -3.11 -2.56
N GLY A 525 19.00 -2.88 -3.84
CA GLY A 525 19.87 -3.19 -4.96
C GLY A 525 21.07 -2.25 -5.08
N GLU A 526 21.94 -2.54 -6.05
CA GLU A 526 23.13 -1.74 -6.38
C GLU A 526 23.07 -1.24 -7.83
N GLU A 527 23.99 -0.36 -8.23
CA GLU A 527 24.07 0.06 -9.64
C GLU A 527 24.36 -1.13 -10.56
N THR A 528 25.29 -1.99 -10.16
CA THR A 528 25.52 -3.29 -10.80
C THR A 528 24.63 -4.33 -10.12
N PRO A 529 23.70 -4.98 -10.84
CA PRO A 529 22.79 -5.93 -10.22
C PRO A 529 23.53 -7.17 -9.72
N TYR A 530 23.17 -7.61 -8.50
CA TYR A 530 23.58 -8.90 -7.93
C TYR A 530 22.40 -9.89 -7.94
N ASP A 531 22.71 -11.18 -7.86
CA ASP A 531 21.70 -12.25 -7.93
C ASP A 531 21.04 -12.49 -6.56
N LEU A 532 19.71 -12.50 -6.55
CA LEU A 532 18.92 -13.10 -5.47
C LEU A 532 18.60 -14.54 -5.85
N LYS A 533 18.89 -15.48 -4.95
CA LYS A 533 18.64 -16.92 -5.14
C LYS A 533 18.08 -17.56 -3.87
N ASN A 534 17.26 -18.60 -4.03
CA ASN A 534 16.82 -19.49 -2.95
C ASN A 534 16.13 -18.78 -1.78
N MET A 535 15.22 -17.84 -2.08
CA MET A 535 14.49 -17.06 -1.09
C MET A 535 12.98 -17.18 -1.30
N THR A 536 12.27 -17.42 -0.22
CA THR A 536 10.80 -17.47 -0.16
C THR A 536 10.28 -16.33 0.71
N PHE A 537 9.40 -15.50 0.16
CA PHE A 537 8.81 -14.34 0.82
C PHE A 537 7.34 -14.58 1.14
N LYS A 538 7.02 -14.89 2.40
CA LYS A 538 5.62 -15.17 2.82
C LYS A 538 4.74 -13.93 2.92
N GLN A 539 5.34 -12.75 3.10
CA GLN A 539 4.64 -11.47 3.24
C GLN A 539 4.95 -10.51 2.08
N GLY A 540 5.47 -11.03 0.97
CA GLY A 540 5.94 -10.24 -0.16
C GLY A 540 7.26 -9.53 0.11
N CYS A 541 7.68 -8.72 -0.86
CA CYS A 541 8.90 -7.94 -0.76
C CYS A 541 8.84 -6.66 -1.58
N ASN A 542 9.74 -5.73 -1.27
CA ASN A 542 9.77 -4.39 -1.81
C ASN A 542 11.19 -3.98 -2.17
N LEU A 543 11.49 -3.91 -3.47
CA LEU A 543 12.75 -3.39 -4.00
C LEU A 543 12.73 -1.87 -3.96
N ILE A 544 13.41 -1.29 -2.98
CA ILE A 544 13.33 0.14 -2.64
C ILE A 544 14.27 1.02 -3.45
N ALA A 545 15.39 0.49 -3.95
CA ALA A 545 16.39 1.22 -4.71
C ALA A 545 17.33 0.27 -5.45
N GLY A 546 18.06 0.81 -6.43
CA GLY A 546 19.11 0.10 -7.16
C GLY A 546 18.59 -1.03 -8.04
N SER A 547 19.49 -1.91 -8.47
CA SER A 547 19.22 -3.00 -9.40
C SER A 547 19.52 -4.35 -8.76
N ILE A 548 18.68 -5.34 -9.08
CA ILE A 548 18.88 -6.74 -8.70
C ILE A 548 18.58 -7.68 -9.87
N ASN A 549 19.09 -8.89 -9.79
CA ASN A 549 18.67 -10.02 -10.61
C ASN A 549 17.80 -10.96 -9.76
N VAL A 550 16.56 -11.19 -10.17
CA VAL A 550 15.71 -12.27 -9.69
C VAL A 550 16.12 -13.53 -10.45
N ALA A 551 16.96 -14.35 -9.80
CA ALA A 551 17.63 -15.49 -10.41
C ALA A 551 16.94 -16.81 -10.01
N ASP A 552 17.64 -17.72 -9.31
CA ASP A 552 17.15 -19.08 -9.04
C ASP A 552 16.20 -19.15 -7.83
N LYS A 553 15.11 -19.92 -7.96
CA LYS A 553 14.19 -20.29 -6.85
C LYS A 553 13.80 -19.12 -5.94
N ILE A 554 13.30 -18.04 -6.54
CA ILE A 554 12.68 -16.94 -5.80
C ILE A 554 11.17 -17.17 -5.81
N HIS A 555 10.54 -17.22 -4.63
CA HIS A 555 9.11 -17.45 -4.49
C HIS A 555 8.45 -16.36 -3.65
N PHE A 556 7.32 -15.82 -4.14
CA PHE A 556 6.47 -14.87 -3.41
C PHE A 556 5.11 -15.56 -3.21
N GLU A 557 4.83 -16.02 -1.98
CA GLU A 557 3.69 -16.89 -1.63
C GLU A 557 2.38 -16.08 -1.63
N ASP A 558 1.69 -16.02 -2.78
CA ASP A 558 0.45 -15.26 -3.02
C ASP A 558 0.52 -13.74 -2.75
N MET A 559 1.71 -13.22 -2.45
CA MET A 559 1.93 -11.84 -2.05
C MET A 559 2.57 -11.01 -3.16
N THR A 560 2.63 -9.70 -2.93
CA THR A 560 3.11 -8.74 -3.92
C THR A 560 4.63 -8.58 -3.88
N PHE A 561 5.27 -8.62 -5.05
CA PHE A 561 6.59 -8.06 -5.26
C PHE A 561 6.44 -6.62 -5.77
N LYS A 562 6.97 -5.65 -5.02
CA LYS A 562 6.94 -4.23 -5.37
C LYS A 562 8.29 -3.78 -5.89
N VAL A 563 8.30 -3.09 -7.03
CA VAL A 563 9.50 -2.46 -7.60
C VAL A 563 9.31 -0.96 -7.59
N GLN A 564 10.03 -0.26 -6.70
CA GLN A 564 9.87 1.19 -6.52
C GLN A 564 10.48 2.00 -7.66
N LYS A 565 10.05 3.27 -7.76
CA LYS A 565 10.58 4.23 -8.72
C LYS A 565 12.09 4.40 -8.57
N GLY A 566 12.81 4.29 -9.69
CA GLY A 566 14.27 4.34 -9.72
C GLY A 566 14.96 3.02 -9.42
N ALA A 567 14.22 1.96 -9.07
CA ALA A 567 14.75 0.61 -8.92
C ALA A 567 14.56 -0.24 -10.19
N THR A 568 15.40 -1.26 -10.35
CA THR A 568 15.36 -2.19 -11.51
C THR A 568 15.39 -3.65 -11.06
N ALA A 569 14.39 -4.43 -11.47
CA ALA A 569 14.37 -5.88 -11.28
C ALA A 569 14.58 -6.60 -12.61
N ASN A 570 15.60 -7.45 -12.70
CA ASN A 570 15.87 -8.28 -13.88
C ASN A 570 15.55 -9.75 -13.57
N PHE A 571 14.56 -10.34 -14.23
CA PHE A 571 14.29 -11.77 -14.13
C PHE A 571 15.24 -12.53 -15.06
N THR A 572 16.32 -13.08 -14.50
CA THR A 572 17.50 -13.59 -15.25
C THR A 572 17.65 -15.09 -15.25
N GLU A 573 17.06 -15.81 -14.29
CA GLU A 573 17.06 -17.26 -14.26
C GLU A 573 15.62 -17.78 -14.12
N GLY A 574 15.33 -18.80 -14.91
CA GLY A 574 14.04 -19.48 -15.01
C GLY A 574 14.29 -20.72 -15.84
N VAL A 575 13.78 -21.88 -15.43
CA VAL A 575 14.07 -23.14 -16.11
C VAL A 575 13.50 -23.08 -17.54
N VAL A 576 14.37 -23.32 -18.53
CA VAL A 576 14.01 -23.41 -19.95
C VAL A 576 13.77 -24.88 -20.27
N TYR A 577 12.53 -25.28 -20.63
CA TYR A 577 12.11 -26.38 -21.55
C TYR A 577 10.67 -26.83 -21.25
N PRO A 578 9.89 -27.32 -22.24
CA PRO A 578 8.70 -26.68 -22.83
C PRO A 578 7.49 -26.37 -21.90
N ASN A 579 7.62 -26.53 -20.59
CA ASN A 579 6.65 -26.07 -19.59
C ASN A 579 7.26 -24.90 -18.82
N ILE A 580 6.61 -23.74 -18.86
CA ILE A 580 6.98 -22.62 -17.98
C ILE A 580 6.76 -23.11 -16.54
N PRO A 581 7.78 -23.09 -15.66
CA PRO A 581 7.67 -23.67 -14.32
C PRO A 581 6.48 -23.11 -13.54
N GLU A 582 5.87 -23.94 -12.70
CA GLU A 582 4.78 -23.52 -11.81
C GLU A 582 5.24 -22.58 -10.69
N GLU A 583 6.55 -22.47 -10.46
CA GLU A 583 7.15 -21.83 -9.27
C GLU A 583 6.86 -20.33 -9.11
N TYR A 584 6.47 -19.63 -10.19
CA TYR A 584 6.08 -18.20 -10.17
C TYR A 584 4.57 -17.97 -10.38
N ASN A 585 3.74 -19.03 -10.34
CA ASN A 585 2.31 -18.97 -10.70
C ASN A 585 1.41 -18.20 -9.73
N GLU A 586 1.94 -17.78 -8.58
CA GLU A 586 1.16 -17.22 -7.47
C GLU A 586 1.57 -15.77 -7.13
N SER A 587 2.49 -15.18 -7.90
CA SER A 587 3.05 -13.87 -7.55
C SER A 587 2.35 -12.70 -8.27
N THR A 588 2.00 -11.67 -7.50
CA THR A 588 1.54 -10.38 -8.03
C THR A 588 2.71 -9.39 -8.09
N LEU A 589 2.83 -8.64 -9.18
CA LEU A 589 3.86 -7.61 -9.36
C LEU A 589 3.24 -6.21 -9.40
N GLU A 590 3.68 -5.33 -8.50
CA GLU A 590 3.42 -3.89 -8.60
C GLU A 590 4.69 -3.17 -9.04
N ASN A 591 4.65 -2.58 -10.24
CA ASN A 591 5.79 -1.90 -10.82
C ASN A 591 5.59 -0.38 -10.86
N TYR A 592 6.54 0.31 -10.23
CA TYR A 592 6.74 1.76 -10.23
C TYR A 592 8.12 2.14 -10.82
N GLY A 593 8.97 1.15 -11.10
CA GLY A 593 10.34 1.28 -11.61
C GLY A 593 10.54 0.56 -12.93
N THR A 594 11.66 -0.13 -13.12
CA THR A 594 11.94 -0.91 -14.34
C THR A 594 11.95 -2.40 -14.07
N VAL A 595 11.19 -3.17 -14.85
CA VAL A 595 11.18 -4.64 -14.78
C VAL A 595 11.57 -5.21 -16.12
N ASN A 596 12.61 -6.06 -16.14
CA ASN A 596 13.11 -6.70 -17.34
C ASN A 596 12.94 -8.22 -17.24
N PHE A 597 12.13 -8.82 -18.12
CA PHE A 597 11.96 -10.26 -18.23
C PHE A 597 12.97 -10.85 -19.23
N LYS A 598 14.16 -11.19 -18.73
CA LYS A 598 15.31 -11.68 -19.51
C LYS A 598 15.33 -13.20 -19.72
N LYS A 599 14.42 -13.92 -19.06
CA LYS A 599 14.15 -15.34 -19.25
C LYS A 599 12.64 -15.60 -19.28
N ASN A 600 12.28 -16.87 -19.44
CA ASN A 600 10.89 -17.30 -19.42
C ASN A 600 10.34 -17.12 -18.00
N THR A 601 9.30 -16.30 -17.87
CA THR A 601 8.70 -15.96 -16.59
C THR A 601 7.18 -16.02 -16.70
N LYS A 602 6.55 -16.51 -15.64
CA LYS A 602 5.10 -16.53 -15.47
C LYS A 602 4.76 -15.70 -14.26
N ILE A 603 3.77 -14.82 -14.35
CA ILE A 603 3.35 -13.91 -13.28
C ILE A 603 1.82 -13.94 -13.23
N THR A 604 1.23 -13.96 -12.04
CA THR A 604 -0.22 -14.02 -11.89
C THR A 604 -0.87 -12.75 -12.41
N ALA A 605 -0.45 -11.61 -11.86
CA ALA A 605 -0.95 -10.30 -12.22
C ALA A 605 0.15 -9.23 -12.17
N ILE A 606 0.01 -8.22 -13.04
CA ILE A 606 0.94 -7.08 -13.09
C ILE A 606 0.14 -5.77 -13.03
N THR A 607 0.50 -4.87 -12.12
CA THR A 607 0.05 -3.47 -12.14
C THR A 607 1.26 -2.57 -12.40
N ASN A 608 1.26 -1.86 -13.54
CA ASN A 608 2.34 -0.98 -13.97
C ASN A 608 1.89 0.48 -13.94
N LYS A 609 2.47 1.33 -13.07
CA LYS A 609 2.02 2.71 -12.83
C LYS A 609 3.15 3.65 -12.40
N ASP A 610 2.86 4.94 -12.27
CA ASP A 610 3.72 6.00 -11.71
C ASP A 610 5.16 6.08 -12.29
N GLY A 611 5.28 5.91 -13.61
CA GLY A 611 6.55 5.87 -14.33
C GLY A 611 7.16 4.47 -14.52
N GLY A 612 6.39 3.41 -14.24
CA GLY A 612 6.80 2.02 -14.42
C GLY A 612 7.04 1.63 -15.89
N VAL A 613 8.12 0.87 -16.12
CA VAL A 613 8.50 0.30 -17.42
C VAL A 613 8.62 -1.21 -17.31
N VAL A 614 7.91 -1.93 -18.19
CA VAL A 614 8.02 -3.39 -18.32
C VAL A 614 8.65 -3.75 -19.66
N ASN A 615 9.80 -4.41 -19.65
CA ASN A 615 10.49 -4.91 -20.83
C ASN A 615 10.42 -6.44 -20.89
N VAL A 616 9.98 -6.98 -22.03
CA VAL A 616 9.95 -8.43 -22.28
C VAL A 616 11.04 -8.79 -23.29
N GLU A 617 12.14 -9.38 -22.80
CA GLU A 617 13.31 -9.76 -23.59
C GLU A 617 13.26 -11.23 -24.06
N GLN A 618 12.58 -12.11 -23.32
CA GLN A 618 12.38 -13.52 -23.66
C GLN A 618 10.90 -13.93 -23.67
N ILE A 619 10.35 -14.55 -22.61
CA ILE A 619 8.94 -14.96 -22.59
C ILE A 619 8.30 -14.47 -21.30
N LEU A 620 7.21 -13.72 -21.41
CA LEU A 620 6.35 -13.36 -20.28
C LEU A 620 4.96 -13.97 -20.49
N SER A 621 4.47 -14.70 -19.49
CA SER A 621 3.07 -15.14 -19.42
C SER A 621 2.38 -14.53 -18.20
N VAL A 622 1.38 -13.68 -18.44
CA VAL A 622 0.53 -13.10 -17.39
C VAL A 622 -0.76 -13.90 -17.30
N ILE A 623 -0.95 -14.62 -16.19
CA ILE A 623 -2.00 -15.65 -16.06
C ILE A 623 -3.39 -15.06 -15.97
N GLU A 624 -3.56 -14.01 -15.16
CA GLU A 624 -4.88 -13.43 -14.88
C GLU A 624 -5.03 -12.10 -15.59
N ASN A 625 -4.36 -11.06 -15.10
CA ASN A 625 -4.52 -9.71 -15.62
C ASN A 625 -3.26 -8.84 -15.55
N MET A 626 -3.09 -8.00 -16.56
CA MET A 626 -2.17 -6.86 -16.53
C MET A 626 -2.97 -5.56 -16.57
N LYS A 627 -2.78 -4.68 -15.60
CA LYS A 627 -3.28 -3.29 -15.65
C LYS A 627 -2.08 -2.37 -15.91
N ASN A 628 -2.08 -1.72 -17.07
CA ASN A 628 -0.99 -0.84 -17.50
C ASN A 628 -1.45 0.61 -17.60
N TYR A 629 -0.75 1.50 -16.90
CA TYR A 629 -0.92 2.96 -16.98
C TYR A 629 0.25 3.65 -17.67
N GLU A 630 1.34 2.92 -17.94
CA GLU A 630 2.64 3.46 -18.37
C GLU A 630 3.17 2.64 -19.55
N SER A 631 4.44 2.23 -19.55
CA SER A 631 5.08 1.61 -20.72
C SER A 631 5.27 0.09 -20.57
N VAL A 632 4.82 -0.66 -21.57
CA VAL A 632 5.16 -2.07 -21.79
C VAL A 632 5.83 -2.22 -23.15
N VAL A 633 7.00 -2.85 -23.20
CA VAL A 633 7.77 -3.06 -24.42
C VAL A 633 8.09 -4.54 -24.57
N VAL A 634 7.50 -5.19 -25.58
CA VAL A 634 7.96 -6.50 -26.05
C VAL A 634 9.08 -6.25 -27.04
N THR A 635 10.28 -6.72 -26.73
CA THR A 635 11.48 -6.48 -27.55
C THR A 635 11.51 -7.37 -28.81
N ALA A 636 12.50 -7.20 -29.67
CA ALA A 636 12.67 -7.97 -30.91
C ALA A 636 12.81 -9.50 -30.70
N THR A 637 13.22 -9.92 -29.50
CA THR A 637 13.37 -11.33 -29.10
C THR A 637 12.29 -11.79 -28.12
N GLY A 638 11.46 -10.87 -27.64
CA GLY A 638 10.47 -11.12 -26.59
C GLY A 638 9.15 -11.69 -27.11
N ASN A 639 8.48 -12.52 -26.32
CA ASN A 639 7.14 -12.99 -26.57
C ASN A 639 6.31 -12.75 -25.31
N MET A 640 5.15 -12.14 -25.45
CA MET A 640 4.24 -11.89 -24.34
C MET A 640 2.92 -12.59 -24.59
N THR A 641 2.44 -13.34 -23.61
CA THR A 641 1.07 -13.83 -23.55
C THR A 641 0.41 -13.21 -22.32
N VAL A 642 -0.73 -12.57 -22.52
CA VAL A 642 -1.54 -11.99 -21.45
C VAL A 642 -2.94 -12.53 -21.55
N ASN A 643 -3.50 -12.96 -20.42
CA ASN A 643 -4.90 -13.34 -20.38
C ASN A 643 -5.78 -12.10 -20.56
N ASP A 644 -5.87 -11.22 -19.58
CA ASP A 644 -6.59 -9.94 -19.72
C ASP A 644 -5.66 -8.73 -19.57
N LEU A 645 -5.52 -7.92 -20.63
CA LEU A 645 -4.82 -6.63 -20.56
C LEU A 645 -5.84 -5.51 -20.37
N THR A 646 -5.66 -4.65 -19.36
CA THR A 646 -6.31 -3.34 -19.30
C THR A 646 -5.24 -2.27 -19.52
N ASN A 647 -5.19 -1.70 -20.74
CA ASN A 647 -4.30 -0.60 -21.08
C ASN A 647 -5.04 0.73 -20.85
N VAL A 648 -4.80 1.34 -19.69
CA VAL A 648 -5.59 2.43 -19.11
C VAL A 648 -5.11 3.76 -19.65
N GLY A 649 -5.52 4.18 -20.86
CA GLY A 649 -5.18 5.53 -21.35
C GLY A 649 -5.91 6.65 -20.59
N ARG A 650 -7.03 6.32 -19.94
CA ARG A 650 -7.80 7.23 -19.09
C ARG A 650 -8.58 6.45 -18.02
N GLU A 651 -8.64 6.99 -16.80
CA GLU A 651 -9.54 6.51 -15.73
C GLU A 651 -10.24 7.73 -15.11
N GLY A 652 -11.57 7.82 -15.23
CA GLY A 652 -12.31 9.05 -14.91
C GLY A 652 -11.86 10.23 -15.78
N ASN A 653 -11.42 11.33 -15.15
CA ASN A 653 -10.90 12.51 -15.85
C ASN A 653 -9.36 12.58 -15.91
N VAL A 654 -8.67 11.52 -15.47
CA VAL A 654 -7.20 11.50 -15.42
C VAL A 654 -6.66 10.76 -16.65
N PRO A 655 -5.88 11.42 -17.53
CA PRO A 655 -5.18 10.76 -18.62
C PRO A 655 -3.89 10.09 -18.13
N TYR A 656 -3.49 9.01 -18.79
CA TYR A 656 -2.28 8.25 -18.49
C TYR A 656 -1.50 7.94 -19.76
N ASN A 657 -0.20 7.67 -19.63
CA ASN A 657 0.72 7.39 -20.75
C ASN A 657 0.77 5.90 -21.12
N ALA A 658 -0.38 5.23 -21.05
CA ALA A 658 -0.46 3.78 -21.21
C ALA A 658 -0.11 3.37 -22.65
N THR A 659 1.07 2.80 -22.83
CA THR A 659 1.64 2.35 -24.11
C THR A 659 2.05 0.88 -24.04
N VAL A 660 1.74 0.14 -25.11
CA VAL A 660 2.24 -1.22 -25.35
C VAL A 660 2.90 -1.24 -26.72
N VAL A 661 4.21 -1.46 -26.76
CA VAL A 661 4.97 -1.57 -28.01
C VAL A 661 5.37 -3.02 -28.22
N ASN A 662 4.78 -3.66 -29.23
CA ASN A 662 5.14 -5.01 -29.62
C ASN A 662 6.16 -4.99 -30.77
N ASN A 663 7.34 -5.55 -30.52
CA ASN A 663 8.38 -5.70 -31.54
C ASN A 663 8.64 -7.16 -31.92
N ASN A 664 7.81 -8.13 -31.49
CA ASN A 664 7.97 -9.52 -31.91
C ASN A 664 6.67 -10.34 -31.83
N PHE A 665 6.22 -10.74 -30.64
CA PHE A 665 4.98 -11.52 -30.50
C PHE A 665 4.18 -11.15 -29.25
N LEU A 666 2.91 -10.80 -29.43
CA LEU A 666 1.98 -10.51 -28.34
C LEU A 666 0.69 -11.32 -28.55
N THR A 667 0.25 -12.06 -27.54
CA THR A 667 -0.99 -12.85 -27.57
C THR A 667 -1.95 -12.46 -26.45
N PHE A 668 -3.22 -12.26 -26.81
CA PHE A 668 -4.34 -12.07 -25.89
C PHE A 668 -5.19 -13.35 -25.82
N THR A 669 -5.34 -13.94 -24.64
CA THR A 669 -6.09 -15.22 -24.48
C THR A 669 -7.41 -15.08 -23.70
N GLY A 670 -7.53 -14.08 -22.84
CA GLY A 670 -8.71 -13.84 -22.01
C GLY A 670 -9.81 -13.07 -22.73
N LYS A 671 -10.96 -12.94 -22.08
CA LYS A 671 -12.20 -12.42 -22.69
C LYS A 671 -12.47 -10.95 -22.39
N ASN A 672 -11.60 -10.29 -21.63
CA ASN A 672 -11.83 -8.96 -21.09
C ASN A 672 -10.65 -8.00 -21.35
N SER A 673 -9.83 -8.23 -22.39
CA SER A 673 -8.78 -7.28 -22.72
C SER A 673 -9.38 -5.97 -23.27
N LYS A 674 -8.93 -4.84 -22.73
CA LYS A 674 -9.41 -3.49 -23.01
C LYS A 674 -8.24 -2.55 -23.29
N ASN A 675 -8.35 -1.78 -24.37
CA ASN A 675 -7.39 -0.73 -24.73
C ASN A 675 -8.07 0.64 -24.77
N ALA A 676 -7.68 1.52 -23.85
CA ALA A 676 -7.98 2.95 -23.91
C ALA A 676 -6.71 3.81 -24.11
N GLY A 677 -5.53 3.18 -24.13
CA GLY A 677 -4.23 3.80 -24.42
C GLY A 677 -3.77 3.48 -25.84
N ILE A 678 -2.45 3.34 -26.03
CA ILE A 678 -1.84 3.08 -27.33
C ILE A 678 -1.23 1.67 -27.37
N ILE A 679 -1.61 0.87 -28.35
CA ILE A 679 -0.94 -0.39 -28.71
C ILE A 679 -0.28 -0.21 -30.07
N THR A 680 1.04 -0.42 -30.16
CA THR A 680 1.79 -0.32 -31.42
C THR A 680 2.44 -1.66 -31.73
N ASN A 681 2.02 -2.32 -32.81
CA ASN A 681 2.74 -3.43 -33.42
C ASN A 681 3.78 -2.84 -34.38
N ASN A 682 5.05 -2.81 -33.97
CA ASN A 682 6.06 -1.87 -34.46
C ASN A 682 7.15 -2.48 -35.36
N MET A 683 7.15 -3.79 -35.60
CA MET A 683 8.17 -4.43 -36.43
C MET A 683 7.58 -5.25 -37.58
N LYS A 684 8.27 -5.21 -38.72
CA LYS A 684 8.00 -6.02 -39.92
C LYS A 684 8.08 -7.51 -39.58
N GLU A 685 7.16 -8.31 -40.13
CA GLU A 685 7.04 -9.77 -39.93
C GLU A 685 6.68 -10.21 -38.49
N LYS A 686 6.24 -9.28 -37.64
CA LYS A 686 5.90 -9.52 -36.23
C LYS A 686 4.40 -9.45 -35.99
N LYS A 687 3.96 -10.14 -34.94
CA LYS A 687 2.56 -10.55 -34.83
C LYS A 687 1.90 -10.21 -33.50
N VAL A 688 0.68 -9.69 -33.59
CA VAL A 688 -0.29 -9.63 -32.49
C VAL A 688 -1.40 -10.65 -32.75
N GLU A 689 -1.63 -11.56 -31.81
CA GLU A 689 -2.68 -12.58 -31.85
C GLU A 689 -3.77 -12.30 -30.82
N VAL A 690 -5.02 -12.28 -31.27
CA VAL A 690 -6.19 -12.27 -30.38
C VAL A 690 -6.88 -13.63 -30.47
N LYS A 691 -6.74 -14.44 -29.42
CA LYS A 691 -7.44 -15.74 -29.25
C LYS A 691 -8.68 -15.62 -28.38
N GLY A 692 -8.69 -14.63 -27.48
CA GLY A 692 -9.85 -14.28 -26.64
C GLY A 692 -10.57 -13.05 -27.18
N THR A 693 -10.71 -11.99 -26.38
CA THR A 693 -11.38 -10.75 -26.78
C THR A 693 -10.52 -9.54 -26.47
N LEU A 694 -10.32 -8.68 -27.47
CA LEU A 694 -9.69 -7.36 -27.34
C LEU A 694 -10.70 -6.28 -27.73
N THR A 695 -10.96 -5.37 -26.82
CA THR A 695 -11.85 -4.22 -27.03
C THR A 695 -11.02 -2.95 -27.07
N ASN A 696 -10.95 -2.29 -28.22
CA ASN A 696 -10.37 -0.95 -28.36
C ASN A 696 -11.47 0.08 -28.09
N MET A 697 -11.36 0.75 -26.94
CA MET A 697 -12.39 1.61 -26.37
C MET A 697 -12.23 3.08 -26.84
N GLU A 698 -13.10 3.97 -26.36
CA GLU A 698 -12.98 5.42 -26.57
C GLU A 698 -11.58 5.93 -26.16
N GLY A 699 -10.91 6.64 -27.08
CA GLY A 699 -9.56 7.16 -26.88
C GLY A 699 -8.44 6.14 -27.14
N GLY A 700 -8.77 4.85 -27.29
CA GLY A 700 -7.83 3.79 -27.62
C GLY A 700 -7.31 3.88 -29.06
N VAL A 701 -6.01 3.70 -29.24
CA VAL A 701 -5.33 3.68 -30.54
C VAL A 701 -4.57 2.38 -30.73
N ILE A 702 -4.78 1.71 -31.85
CA ILE A 702 -3.98 0.58 -32.30
C ILE A 702 -3.23 1.00 -33.58
N ASN A 703 -1.90 0.92 -33.56
CA ASN A 703 -1.05 1.16 -34.72
C ASN A 703 -0.44 -0.17 -35.17
N ASN A 704 -0.76 -0.61 -36.39
CA ASN A 704 -0.16 -1.77 -37.02
C ASN A 704 0.72 -1.30 -38.18
N VAL A 705 2.05 -1.36 -38.01
CA VAL A 705 2.99 -0.83 -39.03
C VAL A 705 3.09 -1.75 -40.26
N GLU A 706 3.74 -1.24 -41.30
CA GLU A 706 4.03 -1.98 -42.54
C GLU A 706 4.63 -3.37 -42.26
N ASP A 707 4.19 -4.37 -43.02
CA ASP A 707 4.57 -5.80 -42.91
C ASP A 707 4.27 -6.47 -41.56
N ALA A 708 3.58 -5.80 -40.63
CA ALA A 708 3.22 -6.36 -39.33
C ALA A 708 1.81 -7.01 -39.38
N LEU A 709 1.63 -8.12 -38.67
CA LEU A 709 0.38 -8.89 -38.67
C LEU A 709 -0.41 -8.70 -37.37
N PHE A 710 -1.63 -8.18 -37.48
CA PHE A 710 -2.62 -8.12 -36.40
C PHE A 710 -3.77 -9.07 -36.73
N ILE A 711 -3.92 -10.17 -35.97
CA ILE A 711 -4.86 -11.24 -36.32
C ILE A 711 -5.86 -11.59 -35.21
N ALA A 712 -7.13 -11.71 -35.60
CA ALA A 712 -8.13 -12.44 -34.81
C ALA A 712 -8.08 -13.94 -35.19
N GLN A 713 -7.63 -14.76 -34.25
CA GLN A 713 -7.53 -16.21 -34.39
C GLN A 713 -8.92 -16.87 -34.34
N THR A 714 -8.98 -18.18 -34.57
CA THR A 714 -10.19 -19.01 -34.36
C THR A 714 -10.78 -18.75 -32.96
N THR A 715 -12.05 -18.37 -32.87
CA THR A 715 -12.75 -17.91 -31.64
C THR A 715 -12.27 -16.62 -31.00
N GLY A 716 -11.32 -15.91 -31.62
CA GLY A 716 -10.87 -14.59 -31.20
C GLY A 716 -11.78 -13.48 -31.70
N TYR A 717 -12.02 -12.46 -30.87
CA TYR A 717 -12.87 -11.31 -31.18
C TYR A 717 -12.10 -10.00 -30.95
N ILE A 718 -12.13 -9.12 -31.94
CA ILE A 718 -11.64 -7.75 -31.83
C ILE A 718 -12.83 -6.82 -32.00
N TYR A 719 -13.08 -5.98 -31.00
CA TYR A 719 -14.08 -4.91 -31.05
C TYR A 719 -13.35 -3.57 -31.12
N ASN A 720 -13.55 -2.81 -32.18
CA ASN A 720 -13.16 -1.40 -32.20
C ASN A 720 -14.41 -0.57 -31.91
N GLU A 721 -14.57 -0.12 -30.68
CA GLU A 721 -15.76 0.63 -30.24
C GLU A 721 -15.77 2.05 -30.84
N MET A 722 -16.90 2.74 -30.67
CA MET A 722 -17.04 4.14 -31.09
C MET A 722 -15.90 4.99 -30.51
N LYS A 723 -15.32 5.85 -31.36
CA LYS A 723 -14.14 6.69 -31.05
C LYS A 723 -12.83 5.91 -30.75
N GLY A 724 -12.82 4.59 -30.88
CA GLY A 724 -11.59 3.80 -31.01
C GLY A 724 -10.99 3.93 -32.41
N ASN A 725 -9.66 4.00 -32.49
CA ASN A 725 -8.93 4.16 -33.76
C ASN A 725 -7.97 3.00 -34.01
N ILE A 726 -7.97 2.48 -35.23
CA ILE A 726 -6.97 1.53 -35.73
C ILE A 726 -6.30 2.13 -36.96
N ASN A 727 -4.99 2.32 -36.92
CA ASN A 727 -4.18 2.72 -38.07
C ASN A 727 -3.44 1.47 -38.58
N ASN A 728 -3.79 1.02 -39.79
CA ASN A 728 -3.24 -0.19 -40.37
C ASN A 728 -2.42 0.11 -41.62
N ALA A 729 -1.11 -0.11 -41.54
CA ALA A 729 -0.17 -0.12 -42.66
C ALA A 729 0.32 -1.53 -43.02
N GLY A 730 0.05 -2.53 -42.19
CA GLY A 730 0.40 -3.93 -42.43
C GLY A 730 -0.82 -4.78 -42.78
N GLU A 731 -0.92 -5.94 -42.12
CA GLU A 731 -2.03 -6.88 -42.28
C GLU A 731 -2.93 -6.89 -41.04
N LEU A 732 -4.18 -6.44 -41.20
CA LEU A 732 -5.26 -6.64 -40.22
C LEU A 732 -6.19 -7.73 -40.76
N TYR A 733 -6.24 -8.88 -40.09
CA TYR A 733 -6.84 -10.08 -40.65
C TYR A 733 -7.61 -10.92 -39.62
N CYS A 734 -8.63 -11.69 -40.05
CA CYS A 734 -9.30 -12.68 -39.20
C CYS A 734 -9.42 -14.05 -39.89
N ILE A 735 -9.22 -15.13 -39.13
CA ILE A 735 -9.31 -16.49 -39.67
C ILE A 735 -10.78 -16.89 -39.88
N ILE A 736 -11.16 -17.11 -41.14
CA ILE A 736 -12.55 -17.38 -41.56
C ILE A 736 -12.90 -18.86 -41.77
N GLU A 737 -11.96 -19.78 -41.51
CA GLU A 737 -12.17 -21.21 -41.78
C GLU A 737 -13.07 -21.91 -40.74
N GLY A 738 -14.08 -22.65 -41.22
CA GLY A 738 -14.94 -23.50 -40.39
C GLY A 738 -16.03 -22.77 -39.58
N SER A 739 -16.59 -23.46 -38.58
CA SER A 739 -17.64 -22.95 -37.68
C SER A 739 -17.11 -22.10 -36.51
N LYS A 740 -15.79 -22.03 -36.33
CA LYS A 740 -15.12 -21.27 -35.27
C LYS A 740 -14.29 -20.13 -35.87
N ARG A 741 -14.96 -19.14 -36.44
CA ARG A 741 -14.29 -18.01 -37.11
C ARG A 741 -13.75 -17.00 -36.09
N GLY A 742 -12.61 -16.40 -36.38
CA GLY A 742 -12.20 -15.15 -35.75
C GLY A 742 -13.05 -14.00 -36.26
N GLN A 743 -13.24 -12.97 -35.45
CA GLN A 743 -14.08 -11.81 -35.78
C GLN A 743 -13.37 -10.50 -35.48
N ILE A 744 -13.50 -9.56 -36.40
CA ILE A 744 -13.10 -8.16 -36.23
C ILE A 744 -14.34 -7.31 -36.54
N MET A 745 -14.87 -6.67 -35.50
CA MET A 745 -16.05 -5.82 -35.55
C MET A 745 -15.60 -4.38 -35.37
N ASN A 746 -15.88 -3.54 -36.37
CA ASN A 746 -15.55 -2.12 -36.32
C ASN A 746 -16.81 -1.26 -36.15
N TYR A 747 -16.81 -0.48 -35.07
CA TYR A 747 -17.77 0.58 -34.77
C TYR A 747 -17.09 1.95 -34.64
N GLY A 748 -15.76 1.98 -34.49
CA GLY A 748 -14.93 3.19 -34.54
C GLY A 748 -14.38 3.48 -35.94
N THR A 749 -13.13 3.96 -35.99
CA THR A 749 -12.43 4.29 -37.25
C THR A 749 -11.26 3.35 -37.51
N ILE A 750 -11.16 2.85 -38.74
CA ILE A 750 -9.98 2.18 -39.27
C ILE A 750 -9.39 3.02 -40.41
N THR A 751 -8.12 3.39 -40.32
CA THR A 751 -7.37 3.98 -41.43
C THR A 751 -6.54 2.87 -42.09
N ALA A 752 -6.80 2.59 -43.36
CA ALA A 752 -6.00 1.67 -44.16
C ALA A 752 -5.00 2.48 -45.00
N GLU A 753 -3.72 2.39 -44.65
CA GLU A 753 -2.62 3.04 -45.37
C GLU A 753 -2.38 2.36 -46.73
N GLU A 754 -1.57 3.01 -47.58
CA GLU A 754 -1.19 2.49 -48.90
C GLU A 754 -0.53 1.10 -48.79
N GLY A 755 -0.96 0.15 -49.63
CA GLY A 755 -0.47 -1.23 -49.61
C GLY A 755 -0.99 -2.13 -48.48
N ALA A 756 -1.75 -1.62 -47.51
CA ALA A 756 -2.22 -2.41 -46.36
C ALA A 756 -3.28 -3.47 -46.73
N LEU A 757 -3.24 -4.62 -46.05
CA LEU A 757 -4.29 -5.64 -46.09
C LEU A 757 -5.27 -5.43 -44.93
N THR A 758 -6.56 -5.23 -45.21
CA THR A 758 -7.59 -5.03 -44.19
C THR A 758 -8.78 -5.95 -44.41
N TYR A 759 -8.83 -7.08 -43.69
CA TYR A 759 -9.91 -8.06 -43.75
C TYR A 759 -10.64 -8.14 -42.40
N ILE A 760 -11.90 -7.70 -42.37
CA ILE A 760 -12.72 -7.67 -41.14
C ILE A 760 -14.09 -8.34 -41.33
N THR A 761 -14.79 -8.63 -40.23
CA THR A 761 -16.09 -9.31 -40.30
C THR A 761 -17.27 -8.39 -40.48
N THR A 762 -17.33 -7.29 -39.71
CA THR A 762 -18.42 -6.30 -39.74
C THR A 762 -17.85 -4.89 -39.51
N ASN A 763 -18.51 -3.90 -40.09
CA ASN A 763 -18.11 -2.49 -40.03
C ASN A 763 -19.26 -1.57 -39.58
N GLN A 764 -20.29 -2.11 -38.92
CA GLN A 764 -21.41 -1.35 -38.34
C GLN A 764 -22.17 -2.21 -37.31
N GLU A 765 -22.90 -1.57 -36.39
CA GLU A 765 -23.74 -2.29 -35.41
C GLU A 765 -25.04 -2.84 -36.02
N PRO A 766 -25.60 -3.95 -35.50
CA PRO A 766 -26.82 -4.57 -36.04
C PRO A 766 -28.13 -3.83 -35.74
N THR A 767 -28.21 -3.04 -34.67
CA THR A 767 -29.43 -2.34 -34.21
C THR A 767 -29.06 -1.01 -33.57
N GLN A 768 -29.38 0.10 -34.23
CA GLN A 768 -29.12 1.46 -33.72
C GLN A 768 -30.43 2.07 -33.23
N SER A 769 -30.50 2.52 -31.98
CA SER A 769 -31.73 3.17 -31.50
C SER A 769 -31.78 4.63 -31.97
N ALA A 770 -32.98 5.12 -32.28
CA ALA A 770 -33.19 6.54 -32.63
C ALA A 770 -32.90 7.51 -31.46
N ALA A 771 -32.73 7.00 -30.24
CA ALA A 771 -32.33 7.78 -29.06
C ALA A 771 -30.81 8.01 -29.03
N ASP A 772 -30.01 6.99 -29.38
CA ASP A 772 -28.55 7.08 -29.48
C ASP A 772 -28.10 8.08 -30.56
N LEU A 773 -28.95 8.34 -31.55
CA LEU A 773 -28.75 9.31 -32.64
C LEU A 773 -29.20 10.75 -32.30
N LYS A 774 -29.92 10.96 -31.19
CA LYS A 774 -30.55 12.24 -30.85
C LYS A 774 -30.02 12.90 -29.57
N GLU A 775 -29.47 12.13 -28.64
CA GLU A 775 -29.10 12.64 -27.30
C GLU A 775 -27.64 13.13 -27.21
N ASP A 776 -26.81 12.81 -28.20
CA ASP A 776 -25.45 13.30 -28.30
C ASP A 776 -25.26 14.19 -29.53
N ASN A 777 -24.46 15.25 -29.37
CA ASN A 777 -23.85 16.04 -30.44
C ASN A 777 -22.82 15.20 -31.26
N ILE A 778 -23.13 13.92 -31.49
CA ILE A 778 -22.33 12.99 -32.28
C ILE A 778 -22.62 13.27 -33.75
N ASP A 779 -21.62 13.82 -34.42
CA ASP A 779 -21.57 13.89 -35.88
C ASP A 779 -21.67 12.46 -36.44
N ASN A 780 -22.53 12.25 -37.44
CA ASN A 780 -22.85 10.96 -38.06
C ASN A 780 -21.64 10.30 -38.79
N THR A 781 -20.42 10.76 -38.54
CA THR A 781 -19.21 10.48 -39.30
C THR A 781 -18.36 9.34 -38.74
N ASN A 782 -18.65 8.75 -37.56
CA ASN A 782 -17.79 7.72 -36.93
C ASN A 782 -18.53 6.44 -36.48
N ILE A 783 -19.64 6.07 -37.13
CA ILE A 783 -20.29 4.76 -36.97
C ILE A 783 -19.63 3.79 -37.94
N GLY A 784 -18.60 3.05 -37.49
CA GLY A 784 -17.93 2.04 -38.31
C GLY A 784 -17.40 2.57 -39.64
N ARG A 785 -16.35 3.39 -39.55
CA ARG A 785 -15.73 4.08 -40.69
C ARG A 785 -14.41 3.42 -41.07
N ILE A 786 -14.20 3.21 -42.37
CA ILE A 786 -12.93 2.78 -42.94
C ILE A 786 -12.46 3.86 -43.91
N ILE A 787 -11.28 4.43 -43.66
CA ILE A 787 -10.64 5.44 -44.51
C ILE A 787 -9.58 4.76 -45.36
N LEU A 788 -9.78 4.73 -46.68
CA LEU A 788 -8.82 4.19 -47.63
C LEU A 788 -7.86 5.29 -48.08
N LYS A 789 -6.56 5.11 -47.84
CA LYS A 789 -5.51 6.00 -48.39
C LYS A 789 -5.17 5.69 -49.84
N GLU A 790 -5.43 4.45 -50.29
CA GLU A 790 -5.23 4.01 -51.67
C GLU A 790 -6.53 3.46 -52.25
N ARG A 791 -6.81 3.78 -53.52
CA ARG A 791 -8.03 3.33 -54.19
C ARG A 791 -8.11 1.81 -54.34
N GLY A 792 -6.97 1.18 -54.62
CA GLY A 792 -6.82 -0.25 -54.82
C GLY A 792 -6.53 -1.04 -53.53
N SER A 793 -6.78 -0.45 -52.35
CA SER A 793 -6.49 -1.11 -51.06
C SER A 793 -7.05 -2.53 -51.02
N ASN A 794 -6.22 -3.46 -50.54
CA ASN A 794 -6.61 -4.86 -50.39
C ASN A 794 -7.49 -5.01 -49.15
N MET A 795 -8.79 -4.73 -49.32
CA MET A 795 -9.73 -4.69 -48.22
C MET A 795 -11.01 -5.49 -48.49
N SER A 796 -11.59 -6.06 -47.43
CA SER A 796 -12.94 -6.61 -47.51
C SER A 796 -13.64 -6.69 -46.15
N VAL A 797 -14.96 -6.59 -46.18
CA VAL A 797 -15.86 -6.84 -45.05
C VAL A 797 -16.68 -8.07 -45.39
N SER A 798 -16.54 -9.13 -44.59
CA SER A 798 -17.11 -10.44 -44.94
C SER A 798 -18.64 -10.49 -44.87
N THR A 799 -19.26 -9.64 -44.04
CA THR A 799 -20.71 -9.58 -43.87
C THR A 799 -21.30 -8.52 -44.80
N ALA A 800 -21.91 -8.96 -45.90
CA ALA A 800 -22.32 -8.08 -47.01
C ALA A 800 -23.28 -6.95 -46.61
N ASN A 801 -24.18 -7.17 -45.65
CA ASN A 801 -25.13 -6.16 -45.16
C ASN A 801 -24.60 -5.35 -43.95
N MET A 802 -23.34 -5.54 -43.55
CA MET A 802 -22.71 -4.84 -42.43
C MET A 802 -21.42 -4.12 -42.87
N GLN A 803 -21.45 -3.49 -44.04
CA GLN A 803 -20.29 -2.85 -44.65
C GLN A 803 -19.98 -1.43 -44.12
N GLY A 804 -20.90 -0.79 -43.40
CA GLY A 804 -20.67 0.54 -42.81
C GLY A 804 -20.30 1.60 -43.85
N ILE A 805 -19.51 2.59 -43.43
CA ILE A 805 -18.94 3.61 -44.31
C ILE A 805 -17.51 3.21 -44.68
N ILE A 806 -17.25 3.10 -45.98
CA ILE A 806 -15.91 2.89 -46.54
C ILE A 806 -15.65 4.04 -47.50
N GLU A 807 -14.75 4.93 -47.11
CA GLU A 807 -14.51 6.18 -47.82
C GLU A 807 -13.17 6.20 -48.54
N TYR A 808 -13.18 6.88 -49.68
CA TYR A 808 -11.99 7.21 -50.44
C TYR A 808 -12.02 8.68 -50.84
N THR A 809 -10.93 9.41 -50.58
CA THR A 809 -10.80 10.82 -50.96
C THR A 809 -10.08 10.92 -52.30
N LEU A 810 -10.67 11.65 -53.25
CA LEU A 810 -10.07 11.87 -54.55
C LEU A 810 -8.86 12.80 -54.48
N PRO A 811 -7.81 12.57 -55.29
CA PRO A 811 -6.67 13.48 -55.37
C PRO A 811 -7.10 14.91 -55.75
N GLU A 812 -6.45 15.89 -55.14
CA GLU A 812 -6.57 17.31 -55.50
C GLU A 812 -6.20 17.45 -57.00
N ASN A 813 -7.11 18.01 -57.83
CA ASN A 813 -7.05 18.10 -59.31
C ASN A 813 -7.68 16.96 -60.12
N THR A 814 -8.51 16.12 -59.52
CA THR A 814 -9.33 15.17 -60.30
C THR A 814 -10.30 15.92 -61.23
N SER A 815 -10.16 15.80 -62.55
CA SER A 815 -11.07 16.38 -63.57
C SER A 815 -12.18 15.42 -64.01
N LYS A 816 -11.95 14.12 -63.84
CA LYS A 816 -12.91 13.06 -64.18
C LYS A 816 -12.71 11.85 -63.27
N TRP A 817 -13.82 11.31 -62.76
CA TRP A 817 -13.82 10.02 -62.10
C TRP A 817 -14.21 8.91 -63.09
N VAL A 818 -13.48 7.80 -63.03
CA VAL A 818 -13.73 6.59 -63.84
C VAL A 818 -13.65 5.38 -62.92
N PRO A 819 -14.60 4.43 -62.95
CA PRO A 819 -14.56 3.22 -62.14
C PRO A 819 -13.33 2.38 -62.49
N GLN A 820 -12.79 1.68 -61.48
CA GLN A 820 -11.72 0.70 -61.64
C GLN A 820 -12.24 -0.65 -61.17
N GLU A 821 -11.82 -1.71 -61.86
CA GLU A 821 -12.13 -3.07 -61.43
C GLU A 821 -11.56 -3.29 -60.02
N GLY A 822 -12.41 -3.73 -59.09
CA GLY A 822 -12.00 -3.99 -57.71
C GLY A 822 -12.20 -2.85 -56.73
N ASP A 823 -12.78 -1.70 -57.12
CA ASP A 823 -13.16 -0.62 -56.18
C ASP A 823 -13.97 -1.18 -54.98
N LYS A 824 -13.57 -0.85 -53.74
CA LYS A 824 -14.16 -1.39 -52.48
C LYS A 824 -14.85 -0.35 -51.59
N PHE A 825 -14.89 0.92 -52.01
CA PHE A 825 -15.50 2.01 -51.23
C PHE A 825 -16.97 2.22 -51.60
N ASN A 826 -17.76 2.72 -50.65
CA ASN A 826 -19.16 3.11 -50.84
C ASN A 826 -19.43 4.60 -50.55
N LYS A 827 -18.39 5.35 -50.16
CA LYS A 827 -18.39 6.80 -50.02
C LYS A 827 -17.21 7.41 -50.79
N LEU A 828 -17.48 8.40 -51.62
CA LEU A 828 -16.47 9.14 -52.39
C LEU A 828 -16.40 10.58 -51.86
N ILE A 829 -15.20 11.06 -51.51
CA ILE A 829 -14.98 12.41 -50.99
C ILE A 829 -14.22 13.24 -52.01
N LEU A 830 -14.72 14.43 -52.31
CA LEU A 830 -14.11 15.44 -53.17
C LEU A 830 -13.77 16.66 -52.31
N ALA A 831 -12.51 16.77 -51.89
CA ALA A 831 -12.02 17.97 -51.19
C ALA A 831 -11.76 19.12 -52.18
N ASN A 832 -11.67 20.36 -51.66
CA ASN A 832 -11.55 21.60 -52.45
C ASN A 832 -10.48 21.49 -53.53
N THR A 833 -10.86 21.61 -54.80
CA THR A 833 -9.92 21.57 -55.93
C THR A 833 -9.66 22.97 -56.44
N THR A 834 -8.40 23.38 -56.47
CA THR A 834 -7.96 24.74 -56.86
C THR A 834 -8.32 25.17 -58.30
N ASN A 835 -8.99 24.35 -59.10
CA ASN A 835 -9.04 24.50 -60.56
C ASN A 835 -10.42 24.52 -61.24
N ASN A 836 -11.56 24.49 -60.53
CA ASN A 836 -12.85 24.34 -61.22
C ASN A 836 -13.65 25.64 -61.35
N LYS A 837 -13.46 26.30 -62.49
CA LYS A 837 -14.36 27.37 -62.98
C LYS A 837 -15.58 26.74 -63.65
N VAL A 838 -16.68 27.50 -63.75
CA VAL A 838 -18.00 27.14 -64.36
C VAL A 838 -17.92 26.41 -65.73
N ASN A 839 -16.79 26.50 -66.45
CA ASN A 839 -16.60 25.92 -67.78
C ASN A 839 -15.94 24.54 -67.81
N ASP A 840 -15.45 24.00 -66.69
CA ASP A 840 -14.78 22.69 -66.64
C ASP A 840 -15.21 21.91 -65.38
N PRO A 841 -16.39 21.26 -65.38
CA PRO A 841 -16.85 20.48 -64.24
C PRO A 841 -16.05 19.21 -64.04
N ILE A 842 -15.88 18.78 -62.78
CA ILE A 842 -15.46 17.42 -62.45
C ILE A 842 -16.50 16.44 -63.00
N ASP A 843 -16.09 15.62 -63.97
CA ASP A 843 -16.95 14.64 -64.64
C ASP A 843 -17.13 13.40 -63.75
N LEU A 844 -18.29 13.29 -63.10
CA LEU A 844 -18.74 12.14 -62.30
C LEU A 844 -19.75 11.26 -63.06
N THR A 845 -19.91 11.44 -64.37
CA THR A 845 -20.92 10.73 -65.18
C THR A 845 -20.75 9.21 -65.18
N ALA A 846 -19.55 8.71 -64.89
CA ALA A 846 -19.25 7.28 -64.85
C ALA A 846 -19.84 6.56 -63.62
N LEU A 847 -20.33 7.28 -62.60
CA LEU A 847 -20.97 6.68 -61.41
C LEU A 847 -22.16 5.78 -61.75
N LYS A 848 -22.89 6.08 -62.84
CA LYS A 848 -24.02 5.27 -63.32
C LYS A 848 -23.62 3.93 -63.95
N SER A 849 -22.35 3.75 -64.33
CA SER A 849 -21.86 2.56 -65.04
C SER A 849 -21.27 1.49 -64.13
N VAL A 850 -21.28 1.68 -62.82
CA VAL A 850 -20.71 0.76 -61.83
C VAL A 850 -21.62 -0.46 -61.65
N THR A 851 -21.27 -1.58 -62.29
CA THR A 851 -22.06 -2.83 -62.26
C THR A 851 -21.35 -4.01 -61.59
N SER A 852 -20.11 -3.84 -61.12
CA SER A 852 -19.21 -4.93 -60.72
C SER A 852 -19.39 -5.44 -59.28
N GLU A 853 -19.02 -6.71 -59.06
CA GLU A 853 -19.00 -7.42 -57.77
C GLU A 853 -17.95 -6.82 -56.80
N GLY A 854 -18.39 -5.88 -55.97
CA GLY A 854 -17.59 -5.31 -54.88
C GLY A 854 -18.34 -4.14 -54.26
N ILE A 855 -18.83 -4.31 -53.03
CA ILE A 855 -19.37 -3.28 -52.12
C ILE A 855 -20.22 -2.19 -52.84
N THR A 856 -21.46 -2.58 -53.14
CA THR A 856 -22.69 -1.79 -53.42
C THR A 856 -22.73 -0.71 -54.51
N LYS A 857 -23.65 -0.96 -55.44
CA LYS A 857 -24.10 -0.18 -56.61
C LYS A 857 -24.60 1.26 -56.36
N VAL A 858 -24.66 1.73 -55.11
CA VAL A 858 -25.19 3.05 -54.76
C VAL A 858 -24.23 3.77 -53.81
N ILE A 859 -23.52 4.76 -54.34
CA ILE A 859 -22.44 5.48 -53.66
C ILE A 859 -22.98 6.71 -52.92
N SER A 860 -22.39 7.02 -51.77
CA SER A 860 -22.53 8.31 -51.09
C SER A 860 -21.43 9.26 -51.59
N VAL A 861 -21.76 10.51 -51.91
CA VAL A 861 -20.78 11.47 -52.44
C VAL A 861 -20.71 12.67 -51.50
N GLU A 862 -19.51 13.05 -51.08
CA GLU A 862 -19.24 14.27 -50.31
C GLU A 862 -18.42 15.24 -51.16
N ILE A 863 -18.85 16.49 -51.23
CA ILE A 863 -18.21 17.53 -52.03
C ILE A 863 -17.98 18.75 -51.13
N SER A 864 -16.71 19.06 -50.88
CA SER A 864 -16.31 20.10 -49.93
C SER A 864 -15.52 21.22 -50.63
N GLY A 865 -15.69 22.47 -50.20
CA GLY A 865 -15.07 23.64 -50.84
C GLY A 865 -15.80 24.14 -52.10
N ASP A 866 -15.10 24.87 -52.98
CA ASP A 866 -15.68 25.51 -54.17
C ASP A 866 -15.56 24.58 -55.39
N ASN A 867 -16.61 23.81 -55.67
CA ASN A 867 -16.58 22.81 -56.73
C ASN A 867 -17.70 22.97 -57.76
N TYR A 868 -17.41 22.51 -58.98
CA TYR A 868 -18.35 22.42 -60.08
C TYR A 868 -18.36 20.96 -60.56
N VAL A 869 -19.45 20.22 -60.36
CA VAL A 869 -19.52 18.77 -60.64
C VAL A 869 -20.60 18.44 -61.68
N LYS A 870 -20.36 17.41 -62.48
CA LYS A 870 -21.28 16.92 -63.51
C LYS A 870 -21.61 15.45 -63.29
N PHE A 871 -22.87 15.16 -63.03
CA PHE A 871 -23.43 13.82 -63.05
C PHE A 871 -24.02 13.50 -64.44
N THR A 872 -24.24 12.21 -64.69
CA THR A 872 -24.94 11.77 -65.90
C THR A 872 -26.45 11.93 -65.75
N ASP A 873 -27.16 11.90 -66.87
CA ASP A 873 -28.61 12.00 -66.86
C ASP A 873 -29.23 10.76 -66.19
N ASN A 874 -30.18 10.97 -65.28
CA ASN A 874 -30.80 9.95 -64.44
C ASN A 874 -29.80 9.26 -63.48
N GLN A 875 -28.83 10.00 -62.94
CA GLN A 875 -27.97 9.51 -61.87
C GLN A 875 -28.77 9.34 -60.58
N ALA A 876 -28.64 8.20 -59.90
CA ALA A 876 -29.17 7.98 -58.56
C ALA A 876 -28.01 7.85 -57.55
N LEU A 877 -28.14 8.48 -56.38
CA LEU A 877 -27.16 8.47 -55.29
C LEU A 877 -27.82 8.06 -53.98
N LYS A 878 -27.10 7.35 -53.11
CA LYS A 878 -27.61 6.98 -51.78
C LYS A 878 -27.71 8.23 -50.93
N GLU A 879 -26.61 8.97 -50.90
CA GLU A 879 -26.47 10.21 -50.14
C GLU A 879 -25.60 11.20 -50.93
N LEU A 880 -25.94 12.48 -50.87
CA LEU A 880 -25.12 13.58 -51.35
C LEU A 880 -24.89 14.57 -50.20
N ILE A 881 -23.63 14.81 -49.87
CA ILE A 881 -23.18 15.73 -48.82
C ILE A 881 -22.46 16.90 -49.48
N ILE A 882 -22.87 18.12 -49.14
CA ILE A 882 -22.33 19.38 -49.63
C ILE A 882 -21.75 20.15 -48.45
N ASP A 883 -20.46 20.44 -48.49
CA ASP A 883 -19.71 21.17 -47.46
C ASP A 883 -18.85 22.28 -48.09
N GLY A 884 -19.51 23.20 -48.79
CA GLY A 884 -18.87 24.27 -49.56
C GLY A 884 -19.77 24.87 -50.65
N ASN A 885 -19.22 25.71 -51.54
CA ASN A 885 -19.98 26.25 -52.68
C ASN A 885 -19.91 25.29 -53.86
N VAL A 886 -20.94 24.46 -54.02
CA VAL A 886 -20.99 23.40 -55.02
C VAL A 886 -22.06 23.71 -56.06
N ASN A 887 -21.72 23.57 -57.33
CA ASN A 887 -22.70 23.55 -58.41
C ASN A 887 -22.84 22.14 -58.97
N VAL A 888 -24.08 21.69 -59.16
CA VAL A 888 -24.38 20.34 -59.66
C VAL A 888 -25.02 20.41 -61.04
N LEU A 889 -24.39 19.79 -62.04
CA LEU A 889 -24.90 19.61 -63.41
C LEU A 889 -25.42 18.19 -63.65
N GLY A 890 -26.56 18.08 -64.33
CA GLY A 890 -27.17 16.83 -64.77
C GLY A 890 -28.69 16.94 -64.96
N GLN A 891 -29.27 16.11 -65.84
CA GLN A 891 -30.73 15.96 -65.91
C GLN A 891 -31.19 14.82 -65.01
N LYS A 892 -32.19 15.07 -64.16
CA LYS A 892 -32.87 14.05 -63.34
C LYS A 892 -31.92 13.33 -62.37
N VAL A 893 -31.01 14.08 -61.74
CA VAL A 893 -30.16 13.54 -60.67
C VAL A 893 -31.01 13.36 -59.41
N SER A 894 -31.06 12.16 -58.85
CA SER A 894 -31.81 11.85 -57.64
C SER A 894 -30.90 11.39 -56.51
N THR A 895 -31.22 11.77 -55.28
CA THR A 895 -30.59 11.21 -54.08
C THR A 895 -31.65 10.79 -53.05
N ALA A 896 -31.36 9.80 -52.21
CA ALA A 896 -32.27 9.45 -51.10
C ALA A 896 -32.04 10.35 -49.89
N ILE A 897 -30.79 10.78 -49.65
CA ILE A 897 -30.39 11.64 -48.54
C ILE A 897 -29.58 12.82 -49.09
N LEU A 898 -30.02 14.05 -48.81
CA LEU A 898 -29.27 15.27 -49.12
C LEU A 898 -28.84 15.95 -47.83
N ARG A 899 -27.55 16.25 -47.68
CA ARG A 899 -27.01 17.07 -46.59
C ARG A 899 -26.29 18.27 -47.17
N VAL A 900 -26.64 19.47 -46.75
CA VAL A 900 -25.97 20.72 -47.11
C VAL A 900 -25.51 21.35 -45.80
N MET A 901 -24.26 21.08 -45.45
CA MET A 901 -23.68 21.37 -44.15
C MET A 901 -23.14 22.79 -44.07
N ASN A 902 -22.35 23.21 -45.07
CA ASN A 902 -21.83 24.58 -45.19
C ASN A 902 -21.86 25.05 -46.66
N GLY A 903 -21.76 26.37 -46.86
CA GLY A 903 -21.64 26.98 -48.18
C GLY A 903 -22.94 27.05 -48.97
N LYS A 904 -22.91 26.67 -50.25
CA LYS A 904 -24.05 26.83 -51.15
C LYS A 904 -24.12 25.71 -52.19
N LEU A 905 -25.21 24.94 -52.19
CA LEU A 905 -25.58 24.07 -53.30
C LEU A 905 -26.32 24.86 -54.38
N THR A 906 -25.78 24.94 -55.60
CA THR A 906 -26.42 25.61 -56.74
C THR A 906 -26.85 24.61 -57.80
N ILE A 907 -28.12 24.68 -58.21
CA ILE A 907 -28.69 23.89 -59.30
C ILE A 907 -28.96 24.82 -60.48
N PRO A 908 -28.15 24.82 -61.56
CA PRO A 908 -28.29 25.79 -62.65
C PRO A 908 -29.56 25.60 -63.50
N THR A 909 -29.97 26.62 -64.25
CA THR A 909 -31.30 26.78 -64.90
C THR A 909 -31.81 25.64 -65.78
N ASN A 910 -30.91 24.88 -66.40
CA ASN A 910 -31.33 23.76 -67.26
C ASN A 910 -31.32 22.41 -66.55
N ASN A 911 -30.95 22.31 -65.27
CA ASN A 911 -30.76 21.03 -64.58
C ASN A 911 -32.01 20.62 -63.78
N VAL A 912 -32.12 19.31 -63.55
CA VAL A 912 -33.20 18.71 -62.75
C VAL A 912 -32.56 17.87 -61.65
N PHE A 913 -32.81 18.20 -60.39
CA PHE A 913 -32.28 17.51 -59.21
C PHE A 913 -33.41 17.17 -58.24
N GLY A 914 -33.28 16.12 -57.44
CA GLY A 914 -34.28 15.88 -56.39
C GLY A 914 -33.95 14.84 -55.34
N VAL A 915 -34.76 14.81 -54.28
CA VAL A 915 -34.68 13.84 -53.18
C VAL A 915 -35.86 12.88 -53.22
N TYR A 916 -35.60 11.62 -53.59
CA TYR A 916 -36.62 10.61 -53.88
C TYR A 916 -36.17 9.20 -53.54
N SER A 917 -37.14 8.33 -53.24
CA SER A 917 -36.91 6.89 -53.17
C SER A 917 -36.71 6.35 -54.57
N PHE A 918 -35.73 5.48 -54.76
CA PHE A 918 -35.50 4.77 -56.01
C PHE A 918 -35.22 3.30 -55.72
N LYS A 919 -35.39 2.46 -56.74
CA LYS A 919 -34.92 1.08 -56.69
C LYS A 919 -33.49 1.04 -57.22
N ASP A 920 -32.62 0.32 -56.52
CA ASP A 920 -31.31 0.00 -57.06
C ASP A 920 -31.42 -1.01 -58.22
N ASP A 921 -30.31 -1.31 -58.89
CA ASP A 921 -30.30 -2.26 -60.01
C ASP A 921 -30.52 -3.72 -59.58
N THR A 922 -30.78 -3.99 -58.30
CA THR A 922 -31.24 -5.29 -57.79
C THR A 922 -32.75 -5.32 -57.51
N GLY A 923 -33.44 -4.20 -57.72
CA GLY A 923 -34.87 -4.04 -57.47
C GLY A 923 -35.22 -3.75 -56.02
N ASN A 924 -34.23 -3.57 -55.15
CA ASN A 924 -34.42 -3.21 -53.75
C ASN A 924 -34.66 -1.71 -53.64
N SER A 925 -35.62 -1.31 -52.81
CA SER A 925 -35.89 0.10 -52.57
C SER A 925 -34.79 0.66 -51.68
N VAL A 926 -34.11 1.72 -52.14
CA VAL A 926 -33.15 2.45 -51.31
C VAL A 926 -33.94 3.37 -50.40
N LEU A 927 -34.24 2.86 -49.20
CA LEU A 927 -34.89 3.54 -48.09
C LEU A 927 -34.05 3.27 -46.83
N TYR A 928 -33.97 4.22 -45.90
CA TYR A 928 -33.40 3.95 -44.58
C TYR A 928 -34.33 2.98 -43.83
N GLU A 929 -33.90 1.73 -43.65
CA GLU A 929 -34.61 0.71 -42.86
C GLU A 929 -34.31 0.91 -41.37
N GLU A 930 -35.14 1.71 -40.70
CA GLU A 930 -35.73 1.48 -39.37
C GLU A 930 -36.18 2.81 -38.75
N ALA A 931 -37.41 2.80 -38.23
CA ALA A 931 -38.12 3.86 -37.49
C ALA A 931 -38.66 5.08 -38.29
N THR A 932 -39.96 4.98 -38.61
CA THR A 932 -40.91 6.04 -39.04
C THR A 932 -40.92 6.44 -40.53
N LYS A 933 -42.12 6.77 -41.02
CA LYS A 933 -42.50 6.79 -42.44
C LYS A 933 -41.58 7.69 -43.30
N THR A 934 -41.18 7.11 -44.44
CA THR A 934 -40.34 7.66 -45.54
C THR A 934 -38.88 7.97 -45.18
N GLY A 935 -37.98 7.00 -45.36
CA GLY A 935 -36.51 7.12 -45.21
C GLY A 935 -35.81 8.00 -46.25
N LEU A 936 -36.40 9.14 -46.59
CA LEU A 936 -35.83 10.23 -47.35
C LEU A 936 -35.47 11.36 -46.40
N TYR A 937 -34.40 12.10 -46.68
CA TYR A 937 -33.94 13.12 -45.74
C TYR A 937 -33.26 14.29 -46.45
N ILE A 938 -33.59 15.51 -46.01
CA ILE A 938 -32.88 16.74 -46.37
C ILE A 938 -32.41 17.39 -45.06
N ASN A 939 -31.10 17.52 -44.88
CA ASN A 939 -30.49 18.29 -43.81
C ASN A 939 -29.90 19.57 -44.40
N ASN A 940 -30.55 20.72 -44.22
CA ASN A 940 -30.06 21.98 -44.76
C ASN A 940 -29.62 22.92 -43.65
N HIS A 941 -28.32 23.11 -43.50
CA HIS A 941 -27.69 24.07 -42.58
C HIS A 941 -27.12 25.30 -43.30
N ALA A 942 -27.19 25.34 -44.63
CA ALA A 942 -26.63 26.43 -45.44
C ALA A 942 -27.59 26.82 -46.59
N THR A 943 -27.09 27.23 -47.77
CA THR A 943 -27.96 27.70 -48.86
C THR A 943 -28.16 26.64 -49.95
N ILE A 944 -29.42 26.36 -50.30
CA ILE A 944 -29.79 25.65 -51.54
C ILE A 944 -30.35 26.67 -52.54
N LEU A 945 -29.58 26.97 -53.59
CA LEU A 945 -29.94 27.90 -54.67
C LEU A 945 -30.41 27.15 -55.91
N VAL A 946 -31.71 27.19 -56.18
CA VAL A 946 -32.34 26.46 -57.29
C VAL A 946 -32.61 27.41 -58.45
N GLY A 947 -31.72 27.44 -59.45
CA GLY A 947 -31.97 28.11 -60.72
C GLY A 947 -32.74 27.25 -61.73
N GLY A 948 -32.62 25.91 -61.65
CA GLY A 948 -33.33 24.91 -62.47
C GLY A 948 -34.55 24.32 -61.78
N ARG A 949 -34.77 23.00 -61.84
CA ARG A 949 -35.88 22.32 -61.14
C ARG A 949 -35.39 21.45 -60.00
N PHE A 950 -35.93 21.66 -58.79
CA PHE A 950 -35.72 20.81 -57.61
C PHE A 950 -37.01 20.09 -57.24
N TYR A 951 -36.90 18.82 -56.89
CA TYR A 951 -38.02 17.91 -56.77
C TYR A 951 -37.83 17.09 -55.47
N THR A 952 -38.83 16.99 -54.59
CA THR A 952 -38.77 16.07 -53.43
C THR A 952 -40.12 15.39 -53.18
N ALA A 953 -40.10 14.23 -52.49
CA ALA A 953 -41.30 13.55 -51.98
C ALA A 953 -41.54 13.77 -50.47
N LEU A 954 -40.70 14.58 -49.82
CA LEU A 954 -40.86 14.93 -48.41
C LEU A 954 -42.00 15.96 -48.23
N PRO A 955 -42.91 15.78 -47.24
CA PRO A 955 -43.99 16.74 -46.97
C PRO A 955 -43.43 18.13 -46.59
N GLU A 956 -44.21 19.18 -46.86
CA GLU A 956 -43.86 20.61 -47.04
C GLU A 956 -42.93 21.32 -46.01
N SER A 957 -42.42 20.68 -44.96
CA SER A 957 -41.44 21.30 -44.06
C SER A 957 -39.99 20.92 -44.43
N ILE A 958 -39.49 21.47 -45.55
CA ILE A 958 -38.02 21.59 -45.79
C ILE A 958 -37.40 22.62 -44.81
N THR A 959 -38.21 23.22 -43.92
CA THR A 959 -37.91 24.45 -43.18
C THR A 959 -37.53 24.30 -41.70
N GLU A 960 -37.29 23.10 -41.17
CA GLU A 960 -37.03 22.94 -39.72
C GLU A 960 -35.57 22.78 -39.28
N TYR A 961 -34.59 23.02 -40.15
CA TYR A 961 -33.20 23.25 -39.71
C TYR A 961 -32.59 24.45 -40.48
N GLU A 962 -31.67 25.16 -39.82
CA GLU A 962 -31.31 26.59 -39.93
C GLU A 962 -30.87 27.17 -41.30
N GLY A 963 -30.93 26.41 -42.41
CA GLY A 963 -30.48 26.82 -43.75
C GLY A 963 -31.51 27.54 -44.63
N GLU A 964 -31.02 28.28 -45.64
CA GLU A 964 -31.82 29.03 -46.61
C GLU A 964 -32.14 28.22 -47.89
N PHE A 965 -33.38 28.28 -48.37
CA PHE A 965 -33.76 27.80 -49.70
C PHE A 965 -34.11 29.00 -50.58
N ALA A 966 -33.38 29.20 -51.68
CA ALA A 966 -33.52 30.36 -52.56
C ALA A 966 -33.81 29.95 -54.01
N SER A 967 -34.79 30.58 -54.66
CA SER A 967 -34.99 30.46 -56.11
C SER A 967 -34.03 31.40 -56.86
N GLY A 968 -33.29 30.83 -57.82
CA GLY A 968 -32.45 31.58 -58.74
C GLY A 968 -33.28 32.22 -59.87
N ALA A 969 -32.62 32.96 -60.79
CA ALA A 969 -33.24 33.74 -61.87
C ALA A 969 -34.03 32.94 -62.95
N GLY A 970 -34.39 31.68 -62.70
CA GLY A 970 -35.30 30.86 -63.48
C GLY A 970 -36.59 30.63 -62.69
N SER A 971 -37.73 30.97 -63.30
CA SER A 971 -39.06 30.83 -62.72
C SER A 971 -39.40 29.36 -62.38
N GLU A 972 -39.82 29.14 -61.12
CA GLU A 972 -40.54 27.99 -60.55
C GLU A 972 -39.71 26.85 -59.91
N ALA A 973 -39.52 26.94 -58.58
CA ALA A 973 -39.26 25.77 -57.72
C ALA A 973 -40.61 25.14 -57.34
N TYR A 974 -40.90 23.92 -57.81
CA TYR A 974 -42.11 23.20 -57.42
C TYR A 974 -41.78 22.16 -56.35
N ILE A 975 -42.25 22.39 -55.12
CA ILE A 975 -42.42 21.33 -54.13
C ILE A 975 -43.75 20.64 -54.49
N PHE A 976 -43.72 19.38 -54.93
CA PHE A 976 -44.95 18.62 -55.20
C PHE A 976 -45.15 17.58 -54.09
N GLU A 977 -46.32 17.60 -53.45
CA GLU A 977 -46.78 16.51 -52.57
C GLU A 977 -46.99 15.22 -53.39
N SER A 978 -46.52 14.10 -52.85
CA SER A 978 -46.76 12.77 -53.43
C SER A 978 -48.23 12.36 -53.29
N PRO A 979 -48.92 11.92 -54.36
CA PRO A 979 -50.18 11.19 -54.21
C PRO A 979 -49.91 9.84 -53.53
N GLU A 980 -50.69 9.52 -52.52
CA GLU A 980 -50.64 8.24 -51.80
C GLU A 980 -50.88 7.05 -52.76
N ASN A 981 -49.82 6.36 -53.23
CA ASN A 981 -49.87 4.92 -53.57
C ASN A 981 -48.49 4.32 -53.93
N ASN A 982 -48.23 3.13 -53.37
CA ASN A 982 -46.96 2.40 -53.21
C ASN A 982 -46.20 1.90 -54.47
N ASN A 983 -46.14 2.62 -55.58
CA ASN A 983 -45.21 2.31 -56.67
C ASN A 983 -44.92 3.58 -57.48
N TYR A 984 -43.85 4.30 -57.15
CA TYR A 984 -43.51 5.53 -57.86
C TYR A 984 -42.34 5.36 -58.83
N VAL A 985 -42.63 5.65 -60.10
CA VAL A 985 -41.68 6.07 -61.12
C VAL A 985 -41.74 7.61 -61.13
N PRO A 986 -40.61 8.33 -61.07
CA PRO A 986 -40.64 9.79 -60.92
C PRO A 986 -41.45 10.48 -62.03
N SER A 987 -42.18 11.55 -61.69
CA SER A 987 -43.26 12.16 -62.48
C SER A 987 -42.87 12.66 -63.88
N TRP A 988 -41.58 12.69 -64.20
CA TRP A 988 -41.06 13.00 -65.53
C TRP A 988 -41.09 11.82 -66.53
N GLU A 989 -41.63 10.65 -66.16
CA GLU A 989 -41.91 9.53 -67.09
C GLU A 989 -43.40 9.31 -67.41
N ALA A 990 -44.32 10.08 -66.84
CA ALA A 990 -45.74 9.95 -67.19
C ALA A 990 -45.99 10.54 -68.61
N PRO A 991 -46.53 9.77 -69.57
CA PRO A 991 -46.79 10.29 -70.92
C PRO A 991 -47.89 11.36 -70.87
N GLN A 992 -47.59 12.55 -71.41
CA GLN A 992 -48.57 13.63 -71.54
C GLN A 992 -49.76 13.18 -72.40
N LYS A 993 -50.97 13.16 -71.81
CA LYS A 993 -52.22 13.09 -72.57
C LYS A 993 -52.48 14.43 -73.25
N THR A 994 -52.20 14.52 -74.54
CA THR A 994 -52.72 15.59 -75.40
C THR A 994 -54.19 15.32 -75.70
N THR A 995 -55.09 16.23 -75.32
CA THR A 995 -56.47 16.25 -75.83
C THR A 995 -56.54 17.36 -76.90
N PRO A 996 -57.06 17.10 -78.12
CA PRO A 996 -57.12 18.12 -79.17
C PRO A 996 -58.27 19.10 -78.92
N ALA A 997 -58.07 20.35 -79.30
CA ALA A 997 -59.06 21.41 -79.27
C ALA A 997 -59.90 21.44 -80.55
N GLU A 998 -61.22 21.61 -80.42
CA GLU A 998 -62.13 22.21 -81.41
C GLU A 998 -63.38 22.75 -80.68
N PRO A 999 -64.05 23.79 -81.20
CA PRO A 999 -63.57 25.07 -81.74
C PRO A 999 -63.69 26.22 -80.71
#